data_AF-A0A8H4TMA4-F1
#
_entry.id   AF-A0A8H4TMA4-F1
#
_cell.length_a   1.000
_cell.length_b   1.000
_cell.length_c   1.000
_cell.angle_alpha   90.00
_cell.angle_beta   90.00
_cell.angle_gamma   90.00
#
_symmetry.space_group_name_H-M   'P 1'
#
loop_
_entity.id
_entity.type
_entity.pdbx_description
1 polymer ?
#
loop_
_entity_poly.entity_id
_entity_poly.type
_entity_poly.pdbx_seq_one_letter_code
_entity_poly.pdbx_strand_id
1 'polypeptide(L)'
;MKLDNRASLGPMGTSNPRILVGGTVQTDAPPLSSFFKDLKGPYPTNGWWAPYAAPPGTGTAAGPFPYESSLDGHGVCFGIGQGRDFDGTSIRVWTQRDWRASFSEHSGDFEGHKATAFDTQTVTVKYFQGNSSMTAYLVPGSPYMSFKYKSATPLLTTLNGGIKSFNGKALSDGGTMSKRGTKFTVVDTKGTTYLIYSATPIKLIAKAENGNQGTLVAGGKFTGILRLVMLRDPSHQRLLDTHSAVYPISLSQDYSISGASGTIIFKWKTKGTGDLLMLTWPHHREVLQRPKSPKPSTLSYLTLKGWMYPTLGNTWRLTYKLTPITWNAPRDVDPSCKESVVNGLKYEVDQLDPSQAPAPNEFYYWGGTLAAKSRLALIADHVGRQDLIDPVIKYLKASFEGWFSTTNKALPAYETTWGGVINKEGATNVWVDFGNGYFNDHHFHYGYFLHIAAVIAKYDSDWLNQHREYVTFFARDIINPSVDDPFFPVTRCRDWFAGHSWASGIANGAGSRDQESVGEAVNGYYGAMLWATVALDQEHAEFARLLLAMEQQAARIYWHLYPSAGKDDPTNPYPEDKFRDLITVGNVMDWQTGAWLFWGAEKVQIAAIQILPVTPVNEVMYDAEWVGNVFSYTMPELANASYADSWKSVIYAAYANAKPQEAATWSANLSDWGSGNTYTNELYFISTRPNLKGQPICGTLPTNPYGDFKIQSTSGKYIVSAANGGQLSTSGTANDSDVFSSAYVPNAGTLQLTKNKQFVTADQSGAYALSAARAIANTWERFIIRQKVGESQGVYSIKAVSNGKYVRVGGDGTLVNDGAVENDATGFRFVKA
;
A
#
# COMPACT_ATOMS: atom_id res chain seq x y z
N MET A 1 23.50 -9.92 26.95
CA MET A 1 23.52 -8.46 27.16
C MET A 1 22.07 -8.01 27.26
N LYS A 2 21.66 -7.42 28.38
CA LYS A 2 20.27 -7.05 28.69
C LYS A 2 19.81 -5.89 27.80
N LEU A 3 18.68 -6.06 27.11
CA LEU A 3 17.83 -4.95 26.68
C LEU A 3 16.41 -5.22 27.19
N ASP A 4 16.22 -4.96 28.49
CA ASP A 4 14.91 -4.66 29.12
C ASP A 4 14.51 -3.18 28.88
N ASN A 5 15.11 -2.52 27.87
CA ASN A 5 14.95 -1.10 27.64
C ASN A 5 13.62 -0.83 26.92
N ARG A 6 12.59 -0.57 27.73
CA ARG A 6 11.41 0.19 27.33
C ARG A 6 11.89 1.55 26.87
N ALA A 7 11.56 1.97 25.65
CA ALA A 7 11.86 3.29 25.17
C ALA A 7 10.59 3.89 24.56
N SER A 8 10.06 4.95 25.16
CA SER A 8 9.54 6.03 24.33
C SER A 8 10.74 6.52 23.51
N LEU A 9 10.83 6.09 22.27
CA LEU A 9 11.93 6.48 21.39
C LEU A 9 11.89 8.00 21.21
N GLY A 10 13.05 8.65 21.30
CA GLY A 10 13.17 10.06 21.02
C GLY A 10 12.85 10.37 19.54
N PRO A 11 12.68 11.65 19.17
CA PRO A 11 12.51 12.01 17.78
C PRO A 11 13.79 11.74 16.99
N MET A 12 13.67 11.41 15.70
CA MET A 12 14.83 11.27 14.78
C MET A 12 15.62 12.58 14.64
N GLY A 13 14.96 13.71 14.89
CA GLY A 13 15.55 15.02 14.88
C GLY A 13 14.48 16.06 15.19
N THR A 14 14.92 17.26 15.58
CA THR A 14 14.03 18.39 15.89
C THR A 14 14.37 19.63 15.05
N SER A 15 15.23 19.47 14.04
CA SER A 15 15.63 20.56 13.18
C SER A 15 14.48 21.03 12.28
N ASN A 16 14.53 22.31 11.95
CA ASN A 16 13.51 22.99 11.17
C ASN A 16 13.70 22.67 9.67
N PRO A 17 12.69 22.14 8.97
CA PRO A 17 12.77 21.78 7.55
C PRO A 17 12.79 22.97 6.59
N ARG A 18 13.05 24.20 7.06
CA ARG A 18 13.20 25.42 6.24
C ARG A 18 14.34 25.34 5.20
N ILE A 19 15.26 24.40 5.32
CA ILE A 19 16.35 24.20 4.34
C ILE A 19 15.88 23.47 3.06
N LEU A 20 14.64 22.96 3.04
CA LEU A 20 14.04 22.41 1.82
C LEU A 20 14.00 23.49 0.73
N VAL A 21 14.32 23.11 -0.52
CA VAL A 21 14.48 24.09 -1.61
C VAL A 21 13.19 24.82 -1.98
N GLY A 22 12.03 24.22 -1.73
CA GLY A 22 10.72 24.87 -1.88
C GLY A 22 10.39 25.85 -0.75
N GLY A 23 11.16 25.85 0.34
CA GLY A 23 10.95 26.67 1.54
C GLY A 23 9.76 26.18 2.36
N THR A 24 8.94 27.13 2.82
CA THR A 24 7.68 26.84 3.52
C THR A 24 6.47 27.23 2.68
N VAL A 25 5.37 26.52 2.87
CA VAL A 25 4.09 26.76 2.17
C VAL A 25 2.92 26.53 3.12
N GLN A 26 1.73 26.97 2.72
CA GLN A 26 0.46 26.65 3.36
C GLN A 26 -0.44 25.95 2.35
N THR A 27 -1.09 24.87 2.75
CA THR A 27 -2.15 24.28 1.92
C THR A 27 -3.38 25.19 1.88
N ASP A 28 -4.15 25.14 0.79
CA ASP A 28 -5.46 25.79 0.71
C ASP A 28 -6.58 25.06 1.48
N ALA A 29 -6.27 23.90 2.08
CA ALA A 29 -7.16 23.16 2.97
C ALA A 29 -6.61 23.12 4.41
N PRO A 30 -6.46 24.27 5.10
CA PRO A 30 -5.99 24.29 6.49
C PRO A 30 -6.99 23.56 7.41
N PRO A 31 -6.56 23.07 8.58
CA PRO A 31 -7.49 22.50 9.55
C PRO A 31 -8.52 23.54 9.99
N LEU A 32 -9.70 23.06 10.40
CA LEU A 32 -10.74 23.92 10.96
C LEU A 32 -10.22 24.70 12.17
N SER A 33 -10.39 26.03 12.11
CA SER A 33 -9.85 26.95 13.11
C SER A 33 -10.40 26.69 14.53
N SER A 34 -11.63 26.20 14.66
CA SER A 34 -12.24 25.78 15.91
C SER A 34 -11.60 24.52 16.49
N PHE A 35 -11.31 23.53 15.63
CA PHE A 35 -11.09 22.16 16.08
C PHE A 35 -9.80 22.01 16.90
N PHE A 36 -8.72 22.68 16.49
CA PHE A 36 -7.42 22.64 17.18
C PHE A 36 -7.08 23.92 17.95
N LYS A 37 -8.04 24.81 18.21
CA LYS A 37 -7.80 26.16 18.78
C LYS A 37 -6.85 26.24 20.00
N ASP A 38 -6.86 25.22 20.86
CA ASP A 38 -6.01 25.16 22.07
C ASP A 38 -4.90 24.08 22.00
N LEU A 39 -4.70 23.49 20.83
CA LEU A 39 -3.74 22.42 20.59
C LEU A 39 -2.67 22.91 19.63
N LYS A 40 -1.44 22.43 19.78
CA LYS A 40 -0.34 22.75 18.89
C LYS A 40 -0.11 21.60 17.92
N GLY A 41 0.18 21.96 16.67
CA GLY A 41 0.64 21.00 15.67
C GLY A 41 2.03 20.45 16.02
N PRO A 42 2.52 19.48 15.23
CA PRO A 42 1.94 19.00 13.97
C PRO A 42 0.65 18.20 14.16
N TYR A 43 -0.24 18.22 13.16
CA TYR A 43 -1.57 17.60 13.21
C TYR A 43 -1.65 16.35 12.32
N PRO A 44 -2.32 15.27 12.77
CA PRO A 44 -2.54 14.08 11.95
C PRO A 44 -3.40 14.37 10.70
N THR A 45 -3.02 13.79 9.57
CA THR A 45 -3.68 13.98 8.26
C THR A 45 -4.31 12.71 7.70
N ASN A 46 -3.77 11.53 8.05
CA ASN A 46 -4.18 10.23 7.52
C ASN A 46 -4.84 9.35 8.60
N GLY A 47 -5.01 9.87 9.82
CA GLY A 47 -5.69 9.15 10.91
C GLY A 47 -7.18 8.95 10.64
N TRP A 48 -7.77 7.90 11.23
CA TRP A 48 -9.18 7.55 11.01
C TRP A 48 -10.19 8.68 11.29
N TRP A 49 -9.82 9.66 12.13
CA TRP A 49 -10.64 10.80 12.55
C TRP A 49 -10.29 12.13 11.86
N ALA A 50 -9.35 12.13 10.90
CA ALA A 50 -8.99 13.32 10.11
C ALA A 50 -10.20 14.12 9.55
N PRO A 51 -11.30 13.49 9.08
CA PRO A 51 -12.49 14.23 8.63
C PRO A 51 -13.17 15.15 9.66
N TYR A 52 -12.86 15.03 10.95
CA TYR A 52 -13.34 15.97 11.97
C TYR A 52 -12.59 17.31 11.93
N ALA A 53 -11.32 17.27 11.51
CA ALA A 53 -10.41 18.40 11.51
C ALA A 53 -10.30 19.06 10.14
N ALA A 54 -10.40 18.29 9.06
CA ALA A 54 -10.34 18.80 7.69
C ALA A 54 -11.68 19.46 7.30
N PRO A 55 -11.69 20.63 6.64
CA PRO A 55 -12.92 21.25 6.17
C PRO A 55 -13.73 20.30 5.26
N PRO A 56 -15.05 20.14 5.47
CA PRO A 56 -15.93 20.95 6.30
C PRO A 56 -16.07 20.49 7.78
N GLY A 57 -15.37 19.43 8.21
CA GLY A 57 -15.44 18.87 9.57
C GLY A 57 -16.59 17.90 9.82
N THR A 58 -17.46 17.72 8.83
CA THR A 58 -18.67 16.90 8.91
C THR A 58 -18.54 15.56 8.18
N GLY A 59 -17.33 15.24 7.71
CA GLY A 59 -17.03 13.98 7.05
C GLY A 59 -17.30 12.79 7.96
N THR A 60 -17.63 11.64 7.36
CA THR A 60 -17.68 10.38 8.10
C THR A 60 -16.25 9.93 8.36
N ALA A 61 -15.91 9.76 9.64
CA ALA A 61 -14.69 9.11 10.07
C ALA A 61 -14.86 7.60 10.01
N ALA A 62 -13.78 6.91 9.67
CA ALA A 62 -13.74 5.46 9.58
C ALA A 62 -14.07 4.79 10.93
N GLY A 63 -13.86 5.48 12.06
CA GLY A 63 -14.08 4.98 13.42
C GLY A 63 -14.94 5.90 14.31
N PRO A 64 -14.89 5.72 15.65
CA PRO A 64 -14.11 4.72 16.35
C PRO A 64 -14.78 3.34 16.24
N PHE A 65 -14.14 2.42 15.51
CA PHE A 65 -14.65 1.07 15.27
C PHE A 65 -15.04 0.38 16.59
N PRO A 66 -16.16 -0.38 16.65
CA PRO A 66 -16.99 -0.83 15.53
C PRO A 66 -17.97 0.22 14.99
N TYR A 67 -18.01 1.40 15.59
CA TYR A 67 -18.83 2.50 15.09
C TYR A 67 -18.12 3.24 13.97
N GLU A 68 -18.90 3.65 12.99
CA GLU A 68 -18.55 4.81 12.18
C GLU A 68 -19.20 6.04 12.79
N SER A 69 -18.56 7.20 12.64
CA SER A 69 -19.08 8.41 13.23
C SER A 69 -18.68 9.67 12.50
N SER A 70 -19.37 10.75 12.82
CA SER A 70 -19.18 12.07 12.23
C SER A 70 -19.58 13.14 13.24
N LEU A 71 -19.13 14.37 12.99
CA LEU A 71 -19.52 15.53 13.78
C LEU A 71 -20.51 16.38 12.99
N ASP A 72 -21.45 17.01 13.68
CA ASP A 72 -22.32 18.05 13.12
C ASP A 72 -22.42 19.22 14.11
N GLY A 73 -23.18 20.26 13.77
CA GLY A 73 -23.32 21.43 14.65
C GLY A 73 -23.95 21.13 16.01
N HIS A 74 -24.59 19.98 16.17
CA HIS A 74 -25.31 19.61 17.38
C HIS A 74 -24.57 18.56 18.22
N GLY A 75 -23.77 17.69 17.63
CA GLY A 75 -23.13 16.63 18.39
C GLY A 75 -22.43 15.55 17.59
N VAL A 76 -22.18 14.42 18.26
CA VAL A 76 -21.52 13.26 17.66
C VAL A 76 -22.58 12.33 17.11
N CYS A 77 -22.58 12.12 15.79
CA CYS A 77 -23.41 11.15 15.10
C CYS A 77 -22.65 9.82 14.97
N PHE A 78 -23.26 8.70 15.31
CA PHE A 78 -22.61 7.38 15.26
C PHE A 78 -23.60 6.25 15.03
N GLY A 79 -23.11 5.12 14.52
CA GLY A 79 -23.87 3.89 14.37
C GLY A 79 -22.99 2.74 13.92
N ILE A 80 -23.57 1.55 13.80
CA ILE A 80 -22.86 0.37 13.28
C ILE A 80 -23.67 -0.18 12.11
N GLY A 81 -23.06 -0.24 10.92
CA GLY A 81 -23.68 -0.88 9.76
C GLY A 81 -24.05 -2.34 10.07
N GLN A 82 -25.30 -2.72 9.82
CA GLN A 82 -25.82 -4.03 10.24
C GLN A 82 -25.50 -5.19 9.29
N GLY A 83 -25.22 -4.90 8.02
CA GLY A 83 -25.01 -5.89 6.98
C GLY A 83 -23.73 -5.69 6.19
N ARG A 84 -23.42 -6.70 5.38
CA ARG A 84 -22.38 -6.68 4.35
C ARG A 84 -23.02 -7.05 3.03
N ASP A 85 -22.86 -6.18 2.05
CA ASP A 85 -23.34 -6.41 0.69
C ASP A 85 -22.17 -6.86 -0.17
N PHE A 86 -22.31 -7.99 -0.85
CA PHE A 86 -21.34 -8.45 -1.84
C PHE A 86 -21.91 -8.30 -3.25
N ASP A 87 -21.24 -7.53 -4.10
CA ASP A 87 -21.71 -7.23 -5.47
C ASP A 87 -21.05 -8.09 -6.58
N GLY A 88 -20.26 -9.09 -6.19
CA GLY A 88 -19.47 -9.91 -7.11
C GLY A 88 -17.99 -9.52 -7.15
N THR A 89 -17.63 -8.30 -6.76
CA THR A 89 -16.24 -7.80 -6.74
C THR A 89 -15.86 -7.13 -5.43
N SER A 90 -16.84 -6.64 -4.68
CA SER A 90 -16.65 -5.84 -3.48
C SER A 90 -17.59 -6.26 -2.36
N ILE A 91 -17.08 -6.22 -1.13
CA ILE A 91 -17.88 -6.19 0.09
C ILE A 91 -18.05 -4.73 0.51
N ARG A 92 -19.28 -4.35 0.86
CA ARG A 92 -19.62 -3.03 1.40
C ARG A 92 -20.30 -3.14 2.74
N VAL A 93 -19.88 -2.31 3.69
CA VAL A 93 -20.62 -2.00 4.91
C VAL A 93 -21.06 -0.55 4.79
N TRP A 94 -22.34 -0.31 4.52
CA TRP A 94 -22.82 1.06 4.37
C TRP A 94 -22.75 1.81 5.69
N THR A 95 -22.24 3.04 5.61
CA THR A 95 -22.24 3.96 6.74
C THR A 95 -23.64 4.14 7.28
N GLN A 96 -23.78 3.88 8.57
CA GLN A 96 -25.04 3.98 9.29
C GLN A 96 -24.87 4.92 10.48
N ARG A 97 -25.72 5.93 10.58
CA ARG A 97 -25.80 6.85 11.73
C ARG A 97 -27.09 6.51 12.49
N ASP A 98 -26.97 5.88 13.64
CA ASP A 98 -28.12 5.46 14.45
C ASP A 98 -28.55 6.53 15.44
N TRP A 99 -27.57 7.23 16.02
CA TRP A 99 -27.79 8.19 17.09
C TRP A 99 -26.94 9.42 16.91
N ARG A 100 -27.48 10.55 17.36
CA ARG A 100 -26.72 11.76 17.69
C ARG A 100 -26.72 11.98 19.19
N ALA A 101 -25.54 12.07 19.80
CA ALA A 101 -25.38 12.49 21.19
C ALA A 101 -25.10 13.99 21.28
N SER A 102 -25.89 14.70 22.07
CA SER A 102 -25.88 16.16 22.23
C SER A 102 -26.39 16.56 23.62
N PHE A 103 -26.61 17.85 23.85
CA PHE A 103 -27.33 18.39 24.99
C PHE A 103 -28.23 19.56 24.59
N SER A 104 -29.36 19.70 25.26
CA SER A 104 -30.42 20.65 24.88
C SER A 104 -29.98 22.12 24.89
N GLU A 105 -28.97 22.47 25.68
CA GLU A 105 -28.43 23.84 25.70
C GLU A 105 -27.54 24.16 24.49
N HIS A 106 -27.06 23.18 23.71
CA HIS A 106 -26.19 23.46 22.56
C HIS A 106 -26.97 24.15 21.43
N SER A 107 -26.46 25.27 20.94
CA SER A 107 -27.16 26.12 19.95
C SER A 107 -27.21 25.52 18.54
N GLY A 108 -26.36 24.54 18.24
CA GLY A 108 -26.16 24.05 16.86
C GLY A 108 -25.00 24.73 16.13
N ASP A 109 -24.34 25.70 16.77
CA ASP A 109 -23.16 26.35 16.22
C ASP A 109 -22.00 25.35 16.10
N PHE A 110 -21.48 25.16 14.89
CA PHE A 110 -20.38 24.25 14.62
C PHE A 110 -19.09 24.70 15.30
N GLU A 111 -18.89 26.00 15.55
CA GLU A 111 -17.75 26.50 16.33
C GLU A 111 -17.88 26.19 17.84
N GLY A 112 -19.06 25.70 18.28
CA GLY A 112 -19.35 25.21 19.62
C GLY A 112 -18.69 23.87 19.97
N HIS A 113 -17.80 23.34 19.13
CA HIS A 113 -17.02 22.15 19.44
C HIS A 113 -15.54 22.24 19.07
N LYS A 114 -14.71 21.45 19.75
CA LYS A 114 -13.26 21.33 19.48
C LYS A 114 -12.67 20.02 19.99
N ALA A 115 -11.50 19.64 19.49
CA ALA A 115 -10.66 18.66 20.15
C ALA A 115 -10.04 19.26 21.42
N THR A 116 -9.93 18.43 22.46
CA THR A 116 -9.28 18.81 23.74
C THR A 116 -8.04 17.97 24.03
N ALA A 117 -7.91 16.84 23.36
CA ALA A 117 -6.73 15.98 23.34
C ALA A 117 -6.87 15.03 22.15
N PHE A 118 -5.73 14.61 21.62
CA PHE A 118 -5.62 13.43 20.77
C PHE A 118 -4.30 12.74 21.09
N ASP A 119 -4.23 11.47 20.74
CA ASP A 119 -2.99 10.71 20.69
C ASP A 119 -2.92 10.01 19.33
N THR A 120 -1.95 9.12 19.17
CA THR A 120 -1.78 8.29 17.96
C THR A 120 -3.05 7.58 17.47
N GLN A 121 -4.06 7.32 18.32
CA GLN A 121 -5.23 6.50 18.01
C GLN A 121 -6.55 7.05 18.53
N THR A 122 -6.54 7.89 19.57
CA THR A 122 -7.76 8.42 20.18
C THR A 122 -7.90 9.91 19.97
N VAL A 123 -9.14 10.39 19.94
CA VAL A 123 -9.46 11.83 19.93
C VAL A 123 -10.57 12.12 20.94
N THR A 124 -10.40 13.19 21.71
CA THR A 124 -11.39 13.67 22.68
C THR A 124 -12.02 14.96 22.19
N VAL A 125 -13.29 14.87 21.78
CA VAL A 125 -14.06 16.01 21.25
C VAL A 125 -14.98 16.57 22.33
N LYS A 126 -15.01 17.89 22.48
CA LYS A 126 -15.87 18.58 23.44
C LYS A 126 -16.80 19.56 22.73
N TYR A 127 -18.10 19.37 22.91
CA TYR A 127 -19.16 20.34 22.60
C TYR A 127 -19.44 21.19 23.84
N PHE A 128 -19.64 22.51 23.68
CA PHE A 128 -19.81 23.44 24.79
C PHE A 128 -20.74 24.61 24.46
N GLN A 129 -21.56 25.01 25.42
CA GLN A 129 -22.37 26.23 25.39
C GLN A 129 -22.41 26.83 26.79
N GLY A 130 -21.81 28.02 26.97
CA GLY A 130 -21.66 28.64 28.28
C GLY A 130 -21.00 27.68 29.29
N ASN A 131 -21.69 27.39 30.40
CA ASN A 131 -21.19 26.48 31.44
C ASN A 131 -21.53 24.99 31.19
N SER A 132 -22.30 24.69 30.15
CA SER A 132 -22.76 23.34 29.80
C SER A 132 -21.82 22.72 28.77
N SER A 133 -21.48 21.44 28.92
CA SER A 133 -20.66 20.74 27.93
C SER A 133 -20.89 19.23 27.90
N MET A 134 -20.58 18.63 26.75
CA MET A 134 -20.46 17.20 26.53
C MET A 134 -19.07 16.89 25.98
N THR A 135 -18.36 15.93 26.57
CA THR A 135 -17.07 15.42 26.11
C THR A 135 -17.22 13.99 25.64
N ALA A 136 -16.91 13.73 24.37
CA ALA A 136 -16.89 12.42 23.76
C ALA A 136 -15.47 11.84 23.80
N TYR A 137 -15.31 10.65 24.36
CA TYR A 137 -14.06 9.88 24.31
C TYR A 137 -14.15 8.89 23.15
N LEU A 138 -13.54 9.22 22.01
CA LEU A 138 -13.60 8.40 20.80
C LEU A 138 -12.36 7.52 20.72
N VAL A 139 -12.55 6.22 20.99
CA VAL A 139 -11.47 5.23 21.14
C VAL A 139 -11.79 3.99 20.32
N PRO A 140 -11.01 3.68 19.27
CA PRO A 140 -11.16 2.45 18.49
C PRO A 140 -11.12 1.19 19.37
N GLY A 141 -11.98 0.23 19.05
CA GLY A 141 -12.12 -1.03 19.77
C GLY A 141 -13.03 -0.97 21.00
N SER A 142 -13.48 0.21 21.44
CA SER A 142 -14.48 0.27 22.51
C SER A 142 -15.85 -0.16 21.97
N PRO A 143 -16.54 -1.15 22.56
CA PRO A 143 -17.91 -1.48 22.15
C PRO A 143 -18.91 -0.38 22.55
N TYR A 144 -18.51 0.59 23.39
CA TYR A 144 -19.38 1.67 23.86
C TYR A 144 -18.92 3.03 23.34
N MET A 145 -19.88 3.86 22.95
CA MET A 145 -19.69 5.31 22.80
C MET A 145 -19.88 5.98 24.16
N SER A 146 -18.91 6.80 24.58
CA SER A 146 -18.83 7.31 25.96
C SER A 146 -18.85 8.84 26.00
N PHE A 147 -19.87 9.41 26.64
CA PHE A 147 -20.16 10.85 26.67
C PHE A 147 -20.24 11.39 28.10
N LYS A 148 -19.28 12.23 28.48
CA LYS A 148 -19.24 12.89 29.78
C LYS A 148 -19.91 14.26 29.71
N TYR A 149 -20.96 14.46 30.49
CA TYR A 149 -21.68 15.72 30.59
C TYR A 149 -21.23 16.50 31.83
N LYS A 150 -21.23 17.83 31.71
CA LYS A 150 -21.02 18.77 32.81
C LYS A 150 -22.09 19.85 32.74
N SER A 151 -22.96 19.88 33.75
CA SER A 151 -24.06 20.86 33.88
C SER A 151 -24.88 21.06 32.59
N ALA A 152 -25.12 19.97 31.86
CA ALA A 152 -25.79 19.97 30.57
C ALA A 152 -26.99 19.01 30.62
N THR A 153 -28.00 19.21 29.80
CA THR A 153 -29.19 18.34 29.73
C THR A 153 -29.01 17.36 28.57
N PRO A 154 -28.56 16.11 28.80
CA PRO A 154 -28.34 15.13 27.73
C PRO A 154 -29.53 15.03 26.78
N LEU A 155 -29.22 15.04 25.49
CA LEU A 155 -30.16 14.87 24.39
C LEU A 155 -29.59 13.81 23.44
N LEU A 156 -30.28 12.68 23.32
CA LEU A 156 -29.96 11.66 22.33
C LEU A 156 -31.07 11.65 21.28
N THR A 157 -30.72 11.78 20.01
CA THR A 157 -31.67 11.79 18.90
C THR A 157 -31.41 10.58 18.02
N THR A 158 -32.45 9.80 17.69
CA THR A 158 -32.31 8.74 16.69
C THR A 158 -32.18 9.33 15.30
N LEU A 159 -31.33 8.74 14.48
CA LEU A 159 -31.07 9.12 13.09
C LEU A 159 -31.43 8.02 12.09
N ASN A 160 -31.75 6.81 12.59
CA ASN A 160 -32.10 5.65 11.78
C ASN A 160 -33.40 4.98 12.27
N GLY A 161 -34.51 5.70 12.16
CA GLY A 161 -35.82 5.27 12.65
C GLY A 161 -36.23 5.96 13.97
N GLY A 162 -37.50 5.87 14.33
CA GLY A 162 -38.05 6.40 15.58
C GLY A 162 -37.86 5.48 16.79
N ILE A 163 -38.32 5.89 17.97
CA ILE A 163 -38.29 5.02 19.16
C ILE A 163 -39.55 4.14 19.16
N LYS A 164 -39.38 2.82 19.00
CA LYS A 164 -40.47 1.83 19.08
C LYS A 164 -40.78 1.43 20.52
N SER A 165 -39.76 1.28 21.36
CA SER A 165 -39.96 0.96 22.77
C SER A 165 -38.86 1.52 23.65
N PHE A 166 -39.23 1.86 24.89
CA PHE A 166 -38.31 2.31 25.92
C PHE A 166 -38.47 1.46 27.17
N ASN A 167 -37.39 0.81 27.60
CA ASN A 167 -37.33 -0.11 28.73
C ASN A 167 -38.43 -1.20 28.71
N GLY A 168 -38.66 -1.77 27.53
CA GLY A 168 -39.62 -2.86 27.32
C GLY A 168 -41.08 -2.41 27.18
N LYS A 169 -41.37 -1.11 27.25
CA LYS A 169 -42.71 -0.58 27.00
C LYS A 169 -42.77 0.06 25.61
N ALA A 170 -43.73 -0.37 24.80
CA ALA A 170 -43.97 0.18 23.47
C ALA A 170 -44.42 1.64 23.55
N LEU A 171 -44.02 2.43 22.56
CA LEU A 171 -44.47 3.81 22.35
C LEU A 171 -45.10 3.91 20.96
N SER A 172 -46.28 4.52 20.89
CA SER A 172 -46.86 4.99 19.62
C SER A 172 -46.23 6.33 19.23
N ASP A 173 -46.39 6.74 17.97
CA ASP A 173 -46.02 8.07 17.50
C ASP A 173 -46.68 9.16 18.39
N GLY A 174 -45.90 10.18 18.75
CA GLY A 174 -46.24 11.20 19.75
C GLY A 174 -46.15 10.73 21.20
N GLY A 175 -46.02 9.43 21.45
CA GLY A 175 -45.97 8.82 22.77
C GLY A 175 -44.71 9.19 23.55
N THR A 176 -44.87 9.40 24.86
CA THR A 176 -43.77 9.77 25.77
C THR A 176 -43.73 8.85 26.98
N MET A 177 -42.53 8.54 27.46
CA MET A 177 -42.32 7.79 28.68
C MET A 177 -41.07 8.27 29.41
N SER A 178 -41.14 8.33 30.74
CA SER A 178 -39.96 8.64 31.55
C SER A 178 -39.58 7.50 32.47
N LYS A 179 -38.27 7.33 32.68
CA LYS A 179 -37.72 6.38 33.66
C LYS A 179 -36.52 6.99 34.36
N ARG A 180 -36.42 6.78 35.67
CA ARG A 180 -35.21 7.08 36.45
C ARG A 180 -34.43 5.79 36.68
N GLY A 181 -33.12 5.81 36.46
CA GLY A 181 -32.26 4.66 36.67
C GLY A 181 -30.83 4.85 36.18
N THR A 182 -30.06 3.77 36.17
CA THR A 182 -28.67 3.73 35.68
C THR A 182 -28.51 2.88 34.42
N LYS A 183 -29.56 2.14 34.02
CA LYS A 183 -29.58 1.31 32.82
C LYS A 183 -30.91 1.48 32.08
N PHE A 184 -30.81 1.71 30.78
CA PHE A 184 -31.95 1.87 29.88
C PHE A 184 -31.77 1.00 28.64
N THR A 185 -32.89 0.61 28.04
CA THR A 185 -32.93 -0.16 26.79
C THR A 185 -33.86 0.56 25.85
N VAL A 186 -33.41 0.82 24.63
CA VAL A 186 -34.21 1.47 23.60
C VAL A 186 -34.21 0.57 22.38
N VAL A 187 -35.39 0.37 21.78
CA VAL A 187 -35.54 -0.32 20.50
C VAL A 187 -36.09 0.70 19.51
N ASP A 188 -35.42 0.86 18.37
CA ASP A 188 -35.90 1.73 17.31
C ASP A 188 -36.98 1.05 16.44
N THR A 189 -37.56 1.77 15.49
CA THR A 189 -38.57 1.25 14.56
C THR A 189 -38.01 0.27 13.52
N LYS A 190 -36.68 0.19 13.36
CA LYS A 190 -35.98 -0.79 12.53
C LYS A 190 -35.63 -2.08 13.28
N GLY A 191 -35.82 -2.10 14.60
CA GLY A 191 -35.54 -3.24 15.47
C GLY A 191 -34.15 -3.22 16.10
N THR A 192 -33.33 -2.19 15.86
CA THR A 192 -32.02 -2.06 16.51
C THR A 192 -32.22 -1.79 17.99
N THR A 193 -31.48 -2.52 18.84
CA THR A 193 -31.52 -2.34 20.29
C THR A 193 -30.25 -1.65 20.77
N TYR A 194 -30.41 -0.59 21.57
CA TYR A 194 -29.31 0.08 22.27
C TYR A 194 -29.49 -0.02 23.78
N LEU A 195 -28.40 -0.29 24.49
CA LEU A 195 -28.30 -0.18 25.93
C LEU A 195 -27.61 1.13 26.29
N ILE A 196 -28.16 1.83 27.29
CA ILE A 196 -27.62 3.09 27.79
C ILE A 196 -27.31 2.92 29.27
N TYR A 197 -26.06 3.16 29.64
CA TYR A 197 -25.58 3.08 31.01
C TYR A 197 -25.24 4.48 31.52
N SER A 198 -25.58 4.74 32.78
CA SER A 198 -25.21 5.95 33.50
C SER A 198 -24.53 5.56 34.81
N ALA A 199 -23.41 6.22 35.14
CA ALA A 199 -22.69 5.96 36.39
C ALA A 199 -23.51 6.34 37.64
N THR A 200 -24.41 7.32 37.51
CA THR A 200 -25.32 7.77 38.58
C THR A 200 -26.76 7.80 38.08
N PRO A 201 -27.78 7.59 38.94
CA PRO A 201 -29.17 7.59 38.50
C PRO A 201 -29.56 8.90 37.77
N ILE A 202 -30.08 8.75 36.56
CA ILE A 202 -30.58 9.86 35.71
C ILE A 202 -32.04 9.59 35.35
N LYS A 203 -32.86 10.64 35.18
CA LYS A 203 -34.21 10.52 34.60
C LYS A 203 -34.10 10.80 33.11
N LEU A 204 -34.42 9.82 32.27
CA LEU A 204 -34.54 10.00 30.82
C LEU A 204 -36.02 9.99 30.43
N ILE A 205 -36.38 10.88 29.51
CA ILE A 205 -37.71 11.03 28.92
C ILE A 205 -37.57 10.65 27.46
N ALA A 206 -38.11 9.49 27.11
CA ALA A 206 -38.20 9.01 25.75
C ALA A 206 -39.46 9.55 25.07
N LYS A 207 -39.30 10.07 23.86
CA LYS A 207 -40.41 10.49 23.00
C LYS A 207 -40.25 9.87 21.62
N ALA A 208 -41.26 9.12 21.19
CA ALA A 208 -41.38 8.65 19.82
C ALA A 208 -41.97 9.80 19.01
N GLU A 209 -41.14 10.61 18.35
CA GLU A 209 -41.62 11.79 17.61
C GLU A 209 -42.51 11.34 16.44
N ASN A 210 -42.01 10.36 15.67
CA ASN A 210 -42.72 9.68 14.59
C ASN A 210 -41.97 8.38 14.22
N GLY A 211 -42.46 7.65 13.23
CA GLY A 211 -41.82 6.42 12.74
C GLY A 211 -40.33 6.53 12.32
N ASN A 212 -39.82 7.74 12.05
CA ASN A 212 -38.45 8.00 11.57
C ASN A 212 -37.56 8.73 12.59
N GLN A 213 -38.11 9.25 13.69
CA GLN A 213 -37.35 10.02 14.68
C GLN A 213 -37.87 9.82 16.11
N GLY A 214 -36.96 9.81 17.07
CA GLY A 214 -37.25 9.83 18.49
C GLY A 214 -36.14 10.51 19.28
N THR A 215 -36.48 10.92 20.50
CA THR A 215 -35.56 11.62 21.39
C THR A 215 -35.53 10.99 22.78
N LEU A 216 -34.36 11.00 23.41
CA LEU A 216 -34.18 10.76 24.84
C LEU A 216 -33.62 12.04 25.46
N VAL A 217 -34.42 12.72 26.28
CA VAL A 217 -34.03 13.96 26.94
C VAL A 217 -33.87 13.70 28.44
N ALA A 218 -32.78 14.17 29.04
CA ALA A 218 -32.66 14.14 30.49
C ALA A 218 -33.71 15.06 31.13
N GLY A 219 -34.27 14.65 32.28
CA GLY A 219 -35.26 15.45 33.02
C GLY A 219 -34.71 16.75 33.65
N GLY A 220 -33.48 17.12 33.35
CA GLY A 220 -32.77 18.30 33.84
C GLY A 220 -31.27 18.20 33.60
N LYS A 221 -30.52 19.21 34.07
CA LYS A 221 -29.06 19.24 33.97
C LYS A 221 -28.41 18.06 34.69
N PHE A 222 -27.41 17.49 34.05
CA PHE A 222 -26.69 16.30 34.47
C PHE A 222 -25.18 16.57 34.47
N THR A 223 -24.50 16.00 35.45
CA THR A 223 -23.03 15.91 35.50
C THR A 223 -22.67 14.47 35.78
N GLY A 224 -22.02 13.82 34.82
CA GLY A 224 -21.77 12.39 34.86
C GLY A 224 -21.48 11.84 33.47
N ILE A 225 -21.47 10.52 33.33
CA ILE A 225 -21.20 9.86 32.04
C ILE A 225 -22.40 9.04 31.60
N LEU A 226 -22.72 9.12 30.31
CA LEU A 226 -23.59 8.19 29.61
C LEU A 226 -22.75 7.35 28.65
N ARG A 227 -23.00 6.05 28.61
CA ARG A 227 -22.37 5.12 27.67
C ARG A 227 -23.45 4.39 26.88
N LEU A 228 -23.33 4.41 25.55
CA LEU A 228 -24.26 3.75 24.65
C LEU A 228 -23.56 2.57 23.98
N VAL A 229 -24.26 1.44 23.87
CA VAL A 229 -23.80 0.28 23.12
C VAL A 229 -24.94 -0.37 22.37
N MET A 230 -24.69 -0.76 21.12
CA MET A 230 -25.61 -1.56 20.34
C MET A 230 -25.63 -3.01 20.83
N LEU A 231 -26.82 -3.52 21.13
CA LEU A 231 -27.06 -4.92 21.48
C LEU A 231 -27.56 -5.68 20.25
N ARG A 232 -26.65 -6.38 19.56
CA ARG A 232 -27.00 -7.18 18.37
C ARG A 232 -27.74 -8.48 18.71
N ASP A 233 -27.32 -9.14 19.77
CA ASP A 233 -27.91 -10.40 20.24
C ASP A 233 -28.19 -10.27 21.76
N PRO A 234 -29.38 -10.67 22.25
CA PRO A 234 -29.70 -10.62 23.68
C PRO A 234 -28.67 -11.32 24.58
N SER A 235 -28.01 -12.37 24.09
CA SER A 235 -26.96 -13.10 24.82
C SER A 235 -25.73 -12.23 25.11
N HIS A 236 -25.48 -11.18 24.32
CA HIS A 236 -24.35 -10.26 24.52
C HIS A 236 -24.52 -9.35 25.76
N GLN A 237 -25.76 -9.17 26.22
CA GLN A 237 -26.09 -8.19 27.25
C GLN A 237 -25.33 -8.44 28.56
N ARG A 238 -25.12 -9.71 28.94
CA ARG A 238 -24.45 -10.04 30.22
C ARG A 238 -23.02 -9.52 30.28
N LEU A 239 -22.26 -9.69 29.20
CA LEU A 239 -20.89 -9.20 29.12
C LEU A 239 -20.89 -7.66 29.13
N LEU A 240 -21.77 -7.05 28.35
CA LEU A 240 -21.90 -5.59 28.27
C LEU A 240 -22.30 -4.95 29.61
N ASP A 241 -23.21 -5.58 30.36
CA ASP A 241 -23.61 -5.11 31.69
C ASP A 241 -22.41 -5.14 32.66
N THR A 242 -21.67 -6.24 32.66
CA THR A 242 -20.54 -6.50 33.57
C THR A 242 -19.43 -5.47 33.42
N HIS A 243 -19.14 -5.04 32.19
CA HIS A 243 -18.02 -4.13 31.88
C HIS A 243 -18.44 -2.68 31.59
N SER A 244 -19.71 -2.34 31.80
CA SER A 244 -20.26 -1.00 31.53
C SER A 244 -19.64 0.13 32.36
N ALA A 245 -19.07 -0.16 33.53
CA ALA A 245 -18.50 0.84 34.44
C ALA A 245 -17.10 1.34 34.05
N VAL A 246 -16.35 0.58 33.23
CA VAL A 246 -14.95 0.89 32.86
C VAL A 246 -14.87 1.33 31.41
N TYR A 247 -14.22 2.47 31.15
CA TYR A 247 -14.09 3.03 29.81
C TYR A 247 -12.71 3.62 29.55
N PRO A 248 -12.21 3.53 28.31
CA PRO A 248 -10.95 4.15 27.92
C PRO A 248 -11.16 5.65 27.62
N ILE A 249 -10.13 6.45 27.87
CA ILE A 249 -10.16 7.90 27.58
C ILE A 249 -8.96 8.37 26.75
N SER A 250 -7.88 7.59 26.71
CA SER A 250 -6.70 7.82 25.87
C SER A 250 -5.90 6.52 25.75
N LEU A 251 -4.98 6.49 24.79
CA LEU A 251 -4.03 5.40 24.57
C LEU A 251 -2.60 5.93 24.72
N SER A 252 -1.76 5.17 25.40
CA SER A 252 -0.31 5.30 25.25
C SER A 252 0.22 4.08 24.51
N GLN A 253 1.15 4.32 23.60
CA GLN A 253 1.84 3.30 22.84
C GLN A 253 3.29 3.22 23.29
N ASP A 254 3.84 2.02 23.24
CA ASP A 254 5.20 1.69 23.62
C ASP A 254 5.60 0.46 22.81
N TYR A 255 6.89 0.21 22.65
CA TYR A 255 7.36 -0.95 21.91
C TYR A 255 8.64 -1.53 22.50
N SER A 256 8.93 -2.78 22.15
CA SER A 256 10.17 -3.45 22.54
C SER A 256 10.61 -4.41 21.44
N ILE A 257 11.89 -4.40 21.11
CA ILE A 257 12.46 -5.28 20.07
C ILE A 257 13.53 -6.16 20.70
N SER A 258 13.48 -7.45 20.41
CA SER A 258 14.42 -8.45 20.89
C SER A 258 14.68 -9.46 19.77
N GLY A 259 15.84 -9.35 19.12
CA GLY A 259 16.23 -10.23 18.03
C GLY A 259 15.24 -10.17 16.86
N ALA A 260 14.64 -11.30 16.51
CA ALA A 260 13.67 -11.40 15.40
C ALA A 260 12.21 -11.11 15.82
N SER A 261 11.98 -10.50 16.99
CA SER A 261 10.64 -10.20 17.50
C SER A 261 10.52 -8.75 17.94
N GLY A 262 9.42 -8.11 17.54
CA GLY A 262 9.05 -6.77 17.97
C GLY A 262 7.67 -6.79 18.58
N THR A 263 7.49 -6.14 19.72
CA THR A 263 6.20 -6.07 20.42
C THR A 263 5.72 -4.63 20.49
N ILE A 264 4.51 -4.38 19.99
CA ILE A 264 3.77 -3.14 20.26
C ILE A 264 2.92 -3.34 21.53
N ILE A 265 2.87 -2.32 22.36
CA ILE A 265 2.16 -2.34 23.64
C ILE A 265 1.13 -1.20 23.64
N PHE A 266 -0.14 -1.57 23.62
CA PHE A 266 -1.23 -0.62 23.83
C PHE A 266 -1.58 -0.57 25.30
N LYS A 267 -1.51 0.61 25.92
CA LYS A 267 -1.89 0.84 27.31
C LYS A 267 -2.98 1.91 27.37
N TRP A 268 -4.23 1.48 27.53
CA TRP A 268 -5.36 2.40 27.66
C TRP A 268 -5.39 3.02 29.05
N LYS A 269 -5.51 4.34 29.10
CA LYS A 269 -5.90 5.05 30.31
C LYS A 269 -7.40 4.91 30.47
N THR A 270 -7.84 4.46 31.64
CA THR A 270 -9.26 4.16 31.90
C THR A 270 -9.82 5.01 33.03
N LYS A 271 -11.16 5.03 33.10
CA LYS A 271 -11.95 5.52 34.22
C LYS A 271 -12.94 4.42 34.63
N GLY A 272 -13.27 4.37 35.92
CA GLY A 272 -14.09 3.31 36.52
C GLY A 272 -13.24 2.22 37.19
N THR A 273 -13.90 1.19 37.73
CA THR A 273 -13.29 0.06 38.44
C THR A 273 -13.67 -1.27 37.79
N GLY A 274 -12.70 -2.15 37.53
CA GLY A 274 -12.89 -3.45 36.89
C GLY A 274 -12.04 -3.62 35.64
N ASP A 275 -12.27 -4.70 34.90
CA ASP A 275 -11.58 -4.96 33.64
C ASP A 275 -12.20 -4.15 32.49
N LEU A 276 -11.34 -3.49 31.71
CA LEU A 276 -11.74 -2.83 30.46
C LEU A 276 -12.13 -3.90 29.41
N LEU A 277 -13.28 -3.72 28.78
CA LEU A 277 -13.71 -4.50 27.63
C LEU A 277 -13.36 -3.76 26.34
N MET A 278 -12.55 -4.38 25.49
CA MET A 278 -12.17 -3.91 24.16
C MET A 278 -12.45 -4.98 23.12
N LEU A 279 -12.47 -4.61 21.84
CA LEU A 279 -12.73 -5.49 20.71
C LEU A 279 -11.50 -5.61 19.81
N THR A 280 -11.12 -6.84 19.49
CA THR A 280 -10.00 -7.18 18.59
C THR A 280 -10.48 -7.36 17.16
N TRP A 281 -9.61 -7.12 16.19
CA TRP A 281 -9.80 -7.50 14.78
C TRP A 281 -9.01 -8.77 14.46
N PRO A 282 -9.21 -9.38 13.27
CA PRO A 282 -8.46 -10.58 12.86
C PRO A 282 -6.95 -10.46 13.06
N HIS A 283 -6.33 -9.38 12.58
CA HIS A 283 -4.88 -9.18 12.71
C HIS A 283 -4.40 -9.02 14.16
N HIS A 284 -5.20 -8.39 15.02
CA HIS A 284 -4.87 -8.30 16.45
C HIS A 284 -4.75 -9.70 17.06
N ARG A 285 -5.69 -10.60 16.75
CA ARG A 285 -5.74 -11.95 17.36
C ARG A 285 -4.57 -12.84 16.99
N GLU A 286 -4.02 -12.69 15.79
CA GLU A 286 -2.83 -13.42 15.32
C GLU A 286 -1.58 -13.14 16.17
N VAL A 287 -1.44 -11.92 16.71
CA VAL A 287 -0.21 -11.48 17.40
C VAL A 287 -0.40 -11.13 18.87
N LEU A 288 -1.65 -11.11 19.36
CA LEU A 288 -1.97 -10.75 20.73
C LEU A 288 -1.48 -11.80 21.74
N GLN A 289 -0.65 -11.35 22.68
CA GLN A 289 -0.02 -12.22 23.67
C GLN A 289 -0.90 -12.37 24.91
N ARG A 290 -1.14 -13.63 25.30
CA ARG A 290 -1.86 -14.03 26.53
C ARG A 290 -3.20 -13.29 26.71
N PRO A 291 -4.08 -13.26 25.69
CA PRO A 291 -5.33 -12.53 25.78
C PRO A 291 -6.29 -13.14 26.81
N LYS A 292 -7.02 -12.28 27.51
CA LYS A 292 -8.20 -12.68 28.30
C LYS A 292 -9.45 -12.51 27.44
N SER A 293 -9.65 -13.39 26.47
CA SER A 293 -10.76 -13.26 25.50
C SER A 293 -11.97 -14.10 25.90
N PRO A 294 -13.14 -13.48 26.15
CA PRO A 294 -14.42 -14.19 26.17
C PRO A 294 -14.69 -14.90 24.84
N LYS A 295 -15.62 -15.86 24.83
CA LYS A 295 -15.99 -16.58 23.61
C LYS A 295 -16.57 -15.62 22.56
N PRO A 296 -16.29 -15.80 21.25
CA PRO A 296 -16.88 -14.99 20.18
C PRO A 296 -18.41 -14.82 20.25
N SER A 297 -19.13 -15.84 20.73
CA SER A 297 -20.59 -15.80 20.89
C SER A 297 -21.09 -14.91 22.03
N THR A 298 -20.20 -14.35 22.87
CA THR A 298 -20.59 -13.48 23.99
C THR A 298 -20.62 -12.00 23.62
N LEU A 299 -19.98 -11.61 22.53
CA LEU A 299 -20.08 -10.30 21.90
C LEU A 299 -19.40 -10.36 20.53
N SER A 300 -20.05 -9.86 19.49
CA SER A 300 -19.46 -9.78 18.16
C SER A 300 -20.08 -8.67 17.32
N TYR A 301 -19.26 -8.06 16.48
CA TYR A 301 -19.68 -7.12 15.44
C TYR A 301 -18.96 -7.45 14.14
N LEU A 302 -19.70 -7.75 13.08
CA LEU A 302 -19.11 -7.89 11.75
C LEU A 302 -18.93 -6.49 11.16
N THR A 303 -17.67 -6.06 11.02
CA THR A 303 -17.27 -4.78 10.39
C THR A 303 -16.76 -5.04 8.98
N LEU A 304 -16.26 -4.06 8.21
CA LEU A 304 -15.62 -4.35 6.92
C LEU A 304 -14.36 -5.22 7.04
N LYS A 305 -13.55 -5.01 8.10
CA LYS A 305 -12.27 -5.72 8.36
C LYS A 305 -12.43 -7.02 9.16
N GLY A 306 -13.61 -7.64 9.07
CA GLY A 306 -13.95 -8.89 9.73
C GLY A 306 -14.67 -8.72 11.05
N TRP A 307 -14.83 -9.87 11.72
CA TRP A 307 -15.45 -9.94 13.03
C TRP A 307 -14.57 -9.27 14.09
N MET A 308 -15.21 -8.39 14.87
CA MET A 308 -14.65 -7.84 16.08
C MET A 308 -15.08 -8.67 17.29
N TYR A 309 -14.12 -9.17 18.09
CA TYR A 309 -14.37 -10.05 19.24
C TYR A 309 -13.80 -9.50 20.56
N PRO A 310 -14.44 -9.78 21.70
CA PRO A 310 -14.10 -9.20 22.99
C PRO A 310 -12.76 -9.70 23.51
N THR A 311 -12.06 -8.81 24.19
CA THR A 311 -10.91 -9.12 25.04
C THR A 311 -10.89 -8.19 26.24
N LEU A 312 -10.44 -8.70 27.37
CA LEU A 312 -10.42 -8.00 28.66
C LEU A 312 -9.03 -7.52 29.02
N GLY A 313 -8.98 -6.34 29.62
CA GLY A 313 -7.77 -5.70 30.12
C GLY A 313 -7.46 -4.40 29.41
N ASN A 314 -6.73 -3.53 30.09
CA ASN A 314 -6.30 -2.23 29.60
C ASN A 314 -4.86 -2.23 29.06
N THR A 315 -4.26 -3.40 28.85
CA THR A 315 -2.95 -3.53 28.21
C THR A 315 -2.94 -4.69 27.24
N TRP A 316 -2.60 -4.41 25.98
CA TRP A 316 -2.33 -5.43 24.97
C TRP A 316 -0.86 -5.43 24.62
N ARG A 317 -0.34 -6.63 24.32
CA ARG A 317 1.00 -6.83 23.76
C ARG A 317 0.83 -7.58 22.45
N LEU A 318 1.19 -6.96 21.34
CA LEU A 318 1.08 -7.50 19.98
C LEU A 318 2.50 -7.81 19.49
N THR A 319 2.86 -9.08 19.36
CA THR A 319 4.23 -9.51 18.99
C THR A 319 4.31 -9.95 17.55
N TYR A 320 5.12 -9.24 16.77
CA TYR A 320 5.37 -9.44 15.36
C TYR A 320 6.69 -10.17 15.15
N LYS A 321 6.71 -11.09 14.18
CA LYS A 321 7.95 -11.66 13.65
C LYS A 321 8.56 -10.66 12.68
N LEU A 322 9.79 -10.26 12.96
CA LEU A 322 10.50 -9.27 12.17
C LEU A 322 11.36 -9.97 11.11
N THR A 323 11.36 -9.44 9.88
CA THR A 323 12.19 -9.99 8.80
C THR A 323 13.69 -9.80 9.12
N PRO A 324 14.56 -10.77 8.77
CA PRO A 324 16.01 -10.58 8.80
C PRO A 324 16.54 -9.88 7.54
N ILE A 325 15.69 -9.65 6.54
CA ILE A 325 16.06 -9.09 5.24
C ILE A 325 16.39 -7.61 5.42
N THR A 326 17.57 -7.20 4.95
CA THR A 326 18.01 -5.80 4.89
C THR A 326 18.17 -5.40 3.42
N TRP A 327 19.37 -5.37 2.86
CA TRP A 327 19.65 -4.88 1.50
C TRP A 327 19.29 -5.86 0.39
N ASN A 328 19.52 -7.15 0.62
CA ASN A 328 19.49 -8.19 -0.40
C ASN A 328 18.64 -9.38 0.04
N ALA A 329 18.28 -10.23 -0.93
CA ALA A 329 17.63 -11.51 -0.63
C ALA A 329 18.49 -12.34 0.34
N PRO A 330 17.89 -13.14 1.23
CA PRO A 330 18.62 -13.86 2.27
C PRO A 330 19.39 -15.09 1.74
N ARG A 331 19.44 -15.28 0.42
CA ARG A 331 20.05 -16.42 -0.27
C ARG A 331 20.80 -15.92 -1.50
N ASP A 332 21.87 -16.63 -1.85
CA ASP A 332 22.64 -16.38 -3.07
C ASP A 332 21.81 -16.67 -4.33
N VAL A 333 22.27 -16.10 -5.45
CA VAL A 333 21.74 -16.40 -6.78
C VAL A 333 22.03 -17.86 -7.13
N ASP A 334 21.00 -18.60 -7.54
CA ASP A 334 21.16 -19.97 -8.03
C ASP A 334 22.21 -20.03 -9.16
N PRO A 335 23.20 -20.96 -9.10
CA PRO A 335 24.28 -21.03 -10.07
C PRO A 335 23.82 -21.08 -11.53
N SER A 336 22.67 -21.71 -11.82
CA SER A 336 22.12 -21.80 -13.17
C SER A 336 21.65 -20.47 -13.74
N CYS A 337 21.37 -19.49 -12.87
CA CYS A 337 20.90 -18.16 -13.25
C CYS A 337 22.02 -17.11 -13.30
N LYS A 338 23.17 -17.38 -12.67
CA LYS A 338 24.20 -16.38 -12.39
C LYS A 338 24.71 -15.66 -13.63
N GLU A 339 24.97 -16.40 -14.71
CA GLU A 339 25.44 -15.80 -15.97
C GLU A 339 24.41 -14.84 -16.57
N SER A 340 23.13 -15.25 -16.64
CA SER A 340 22.04 -14.42 -17.16
C SER A 340 21.81 -13.17 -16.31
N VAL A 341 21.85 -13.29 -14.98
CA VAL A 341 21.76 -12.14 -14.06
C VAL A 341 22.91 -11.17 -14.31
N VAL A 342 24.15 -11.67 -14.43
CA VAL A 342 25.34 -10.83 -14.66
C VAL A 342 25.32 -10.16 -16.04
N ASN A 343 24.86 -10.86 -17.07
CA ASN A 343 24.75 -10.30 -18.43
C ASN A 343 23.65 -9.23 -18.51
N GLY A 344 22.50 -9.47 -17.87
CA GLY A 344 21.45 -8.48 -17.69
C GLY A 344 21.95 -7.23 -16.96
N LEU A 345 22.66 -7.45 -15.85
CA LEU A 345 23.22 -6.37 -15.04
C LEU A 345 24.20 -5.51 -15.83
N LYS A 346 25.14 -6.13 -16.57
CA LYS A 346 26.08 -5.40 -17.45
C LYS A 346 25.31 -4.56 -18.47
N TYR A 347 24.37 -5.19 -19.18
CA TYR A 347 23.58 -4.51 -20.20
C TYR A 347 22.83 -3.30 -19.63
N GLU A 348 22.10 -3.48 -18.53
CA GLU A 348 21.26 -2.41 -17.95
C GLU A 348 22.11 -1.29 -17.33
N VAL A 349 23.28 -1.61 -16.75
CA VAL A 349 24.21 -0.59 -16.22
C VAL A 349 24.89 0.19 -17.36
N ASP A 350 25.24 -0.46 -18.47
CA ASP A 350 25.81 0.20 -19.65
C ASP A 350 24.84 1.20 -20.30
N GLN A 351 23.53 1.10 -20.04
CA GLN A 351 22.54 2.09 -20.50
C GLN A 351 22.43 3.32 -19.59
N LEU A 352 23.10 3.35 -18.44
CA LEU A 352 23.00 4.46 -17.49
C LEU A 352 23.98 5.57 -17.86
N ASP A 353 23.50 6.58 -18.58
CA ASP A 353 24.24 7.81 -18.86
C ASP A 353 23.87 8.90 -17.82
N PRO A 354 24.79 9.29 -16.91
CA PRO A 354 24.53 10.33 -15.92
C PRO A 354 24.13 11.68 -16.53
N SER A 355 24.53 12.00 -17.77
CA SER A 355 24.13 13.24 -18.45
C SER A 355 22.68 13.24 -18.90
N GLN A 356 22.06 12.05 -18.99
CA GLN A 356 20.67 11.84 -19.36
C GLN A 356 19.82 11.38 -18.15
N ALA A 357 20.39 11.40 -16.94
CA ALA A 357 19.66 11.04 -15.74
C ALA A 357 18.50 12.03 -15.53
N PRO A 358 17.25 11.55 -15.36
CA PRO A 358 16.09 12.43 -15.31
C PRO A 358 16.08 13.23 -14.00
N ALA A 359 15.85 14.54 -14.07
CA ALA A 359 15.56 15.33 -12.90
C ALA A 359 14.14 15.02 -12.36
N PRO A 360 13.88 15.18 -11.05
CA PRO A 360 12.55 14.93 -10.49
C PRO A 360 11.54 15.96 -11.02
N ASN A 361 10.64 15.55 -11.90
CA ASN A 361 9.55 16.39 -12.40
C ASN A 361 8.30 16.33 -11.50
N GLU A 362 8.19 15.24 -10.76
CA GLU A 362 7.15 14.88 -9.80
C GLU A 362 7.76 13.87 -8.81
N PHE A 363 7.03 13.44 -7.78
CA PHE A 363 7.59 12.63 -6.69
C PHE A 363 7.44 11.11 -6.93
N TYR A 364 6.34 10.67 -7.53
CA TYR A 364 5.94 9.27 -7.62
C TYR A 364 6.69 8.47 -8.70
N TYR A 365 6.51 8.82 -9.97
CA TYR A 365 7.07 8.09 -11.11
C TYR A 365 8.60 8.19 -11.16
N TRP A 366 9.18 9.33 -10.78
CA TRP A 366 10.61 9.51 -10.58
C TRP A 366 11.10 8.52 -9.54
N GLY A 367 10.42 8.45 -8.39
CA GLY A 367 10.76 7.55 -7.30
C GLY A 367 10.76 6.09 -7.74
N GLY A 368 9.66 5.61 -8.33
CA GLY A 368 9.55 4.23 -8.81
C GLY A 368 10.63 3.88 -9.83
N THR A 369 10.88 4.76 -10.79
CA THR A 369 11.88 4.55 -11.84
C THR A 369 13.30 4.47 -11.29
N LEU A 370 13.70 5.44 -10.45
CA LEU A 370 15.05 5.49 -9.90
C LEU A 370 15.29 4.41 -8.85
N ALA A 371 14.28 4.03 -8.08
CA ALA A 371 14.40 2.92 -7.14
C ALA A 371 14.70 1.60 -7.86
N ALA A 372 14.04 1.34 -9.00
CA ALA A 372 14.35 0.18 -9.84
C ALA A 372 15.81 0.19 -10.34
N LYS A 373 16.34 1.36 -10.72
CA LYS A 373 17.77 1.50 -11.11
C LYS A 373 18.71 1.32 -9.92
N SER A 374 18.34 1.79 -8.73
CA SER A 374 19.15 1.65 -7.52
C SER A 374 19.37 0.19 -7.10
N ARG A 375 18.40 -0.69 -7.39
CA ARG A 375 18.52 -2.14 -7.18
C ARG A 375 19.71 -2.74 -7.94
N LEU A 376 20.11 -2.18 -9.08
CA LEU A 376 21.25 -2.68 -9.86
C LEU A 376 22.56 -2.62 -9.06
N ALA A 377 22.80 -1.56 -8.29
CA ALA A 377 23.98 -1.45 -7.43
C ALA A 377 23.98 -2.52 -6.31
N LEU A 378 22.82 -2.74 -5.67
CA LEU A 378 22.68 -3.74 -4.61
C LEU A 378 22.87 -5.17 -5.14
N ILE A 379 22.35 -5.45 -6.34
CA ILE A 379 22.54 -6.75 -7.00
C ILE A 379 23.99 -6.92 -7.44
N ALA A 380 24.62 -5.88 -8.00
CA ALA A 380 26.03 -5.89 -8.38
C ALA A 380 26.93 -6.24 -7.20
N ASP A 381 26.70 -5.61 -6.05
CA ASP A 381 27.40 -5.90 -4.80
C ASP A 381 27.21 -7.36 -4.39
N HIS A 382 25.96 -7.84 -4.36
CA HIS A 382 25.64 -9.20 -3.93
C HIS A 382 26.23 -10.30 -4.84
N VAL A 383 26.34 -10.05 -6.15
CA VAL A 383 26.96 -11.02 -7.09
C VAL A 383 28.46 -10.81 -7.28
N GLY A 384 29.07 -9.88 -6.55
CA GLY A 384 30.52 -9.63 -6.57
C GLY A 384 31.03 -8.82 -7.77
N ARG A 385 30.18 -8.01 -8.40
CA ARG A 385 30.51 -7.13 -9.55
C ARG A 385 30.64 -5.68 -9.12
N GLN A 386 31.62 -5.42 -8.26
CA GLN A 386 31.90 -4.10 -7.69
C GLN A 386 32.17 -3.03 -8.77
N ASP A 387 32.70 -3.45 -9.93
CA ASP A 387 32.95 -2.58 -11.08
C ASP A 387 31.67 -1.95 -11.69
N LEU A 388 30.49 -2.52 -11.39
CA LEU A 388 29.20 -2.02 -11.87
C LEU A 388 28.47 -1.13 -10.86
N ILE A 389 29.00 -0.94 -9.64
CA ILE A 389 28.34 -0.12 -8.61
C ILE A 389 28.49 1.37 -8.94
N ASP A 390 29.72 1.85 -9.13
CA ASP A 390 30.01 3.27 -9.36
C ASP A 390 29.22 3.92 -10.52
N PRO A 391 29.05 3.27 -11.69
CA PRO A 391 28.21 3.83 -12.75
C PRO A 391 26.76 4.06 -12.31
N VAL A 392 26.17 3.11 -11.56
CA VAL A 392 24.82 3.26 -11.01
C VAL A 392 24.78 4.42 -10.03
N ILE A 393 25.73 4.49 -9.09
CA ILE A 393 25.75 5.57 -8.07
C ILE A 393 25.91 6.95 -8.72
N LYS A 394 26.76 7.09 -9.74
CA LYS A 394 26.90 8.34 -10.51
C LYS A 394 25.60 8.75 -11.19
N TYR A 395 24.90 7.81 -11.80
CA TYR A 395 23.60 8.05 -12.43
C TYR A 395 22.54 8.49 -11.40
N LEU A 396 22.45 7.78 -10.27
CA LEU A 396 21.52 8.13 -9.19
C LEU A 396 21.80 9.52 -8.64
N LYS A 397 23.07 9.86 -8.33
CA LYS A 397 23.47 11.18 -7.83
C LYS A 397 23.13 12.30 -8.82
N ALA A 398 23.39 12.10 -10.11
CA ALA A 398 23.08 13.08 -11.15
C ALA A 398 21.57 13.39 -11.21
N SER A 399 20.72 12.37 -11.07
CA SER A 399 19.26 12.56 -10.95
C SER A 399 18.87 13.23 -9.62
N PHE A 400 19.47 12.80 -8.50
CA PHE A 400 19.12 13.27 -7.16
C PHE A 400 19.47 14.74 -6.92
N GLU A 401 20.45 15.29 -7.63
CA GLU A 401 20.84 16.70 -7.53
C GLU A 401 19.66 17.66 -7.75
N GLY A 402 18.68 17.27 -8.56
CA GLY A 402 17.46 18.05 -8.76
C GLY A 402 16.66 18.31 -7.49
N TRP A 403 16.77 17.46 -6.46
CA TRP A 403 16.14 17.68 -5.16
C TRP A 403 16.78 18.81 -4.35
N PHE A 404 18.03 19.19 -4.67
CA PHE A 404 18.76 20.26 -4.00
C PHE A 404 18.79 21.56 -4.83
N SER A 405 18.10 21.59 -5.97
CA SER A 405 18.06 22.73 -6.87
C SER A 405 16.73 23.47 -6.83
N THR A 406 16.79 24.80 -6.68
CA THR A 406 15.60 25.68 -6.76
C THR A 406 15.08 25.87 -8.19
N THR A 407 15.82 25.43 -9.21
CA THR A 407 15.40 25.54 -10.62
C THR A 407 14.65 24.30 -11.10
N ASN A 408 14.58 23.26 -10.28
CA ASN A 408 13.85 22.06 -10.60
C ASN A 408 12.33 22.28 -10.49
N LYS A 409 11.53 21.50 -11.24
CA LYS A 409 10.07 21.66 -11.23
C LYS A 409 9.45 21.17 -9.93
N ALA A 410 9.77 19.93 -9.53
CA ALA A 410 9.30 19.38 -8.26
C ALA A 410 10.12 19.99 -7.12
N LEU A 411 9.46 20.77 -6.27
CA LEU A 411 10.09 21.46 -5.15
C LEU A 411 9.49 20.95 -3.84
N PRO A 412 10.24 20.18 -3.02
CA PRO A 412 9.78 19.85 -1.68
C PRO A 412 9.74 21.11 -0.81
N ALA A 413 8.63 21.30 -0.11
CA ALA A 413 8.43 22.39 0.84
C ALA A 413 7.85 21.85 2.14
N TYR A 414 8.09 22.57 3.23
CA TYR A 414 7.41 22.28 4.49
C TYR A 414 6.06 23.00 4.55
N GLU A 415 4.98 22.23 4.61
CA GLU A 415 3.62 22.73 4.83
C GLU A 415 3.45 23.09 6.31
N THR A 416 3.03 24.31 6.61
CA THR A 416 3.09 24.89 7.96
C THR A 416 1.80 24.83 8.76
N THR A 417 0.67 24.45 8.17
CA THR A 417 -0.63 24.43 8.87
C THR A 417 -0.94 23.08 9.50
N TRP A 418 -0.67 21.98 8.79
CA TRP A 418 -0.75 20.60 9.26
C TRP A 418 0.62 20.09 9.74
N GLY A 419 1.70 20.52 9.08
CA GLY A 419 3.07 20.14 9.40
C GLY A 419 3.49 18.87 8.67
N GLY A 420 4.27 19.02 7.60
CA GLY A 420 4.92 17.92 6.87
C GLY A 420 5.61 18.35 5.59
N VAL A 421 6.33 17.45 4.95
CA VAL A 421 6.95 17.70 3.64
C VAL A 421 5.92 17.42 2.55
N ILE A 422 5.78 18.32 1.57
CA ILE A 422 4.91 18.14 0.41
C ILE A 422 5.59 18.62 -0.88
N ASN A 423 5.09 18.21 -2.05
CA ASN A 423 5.33 18.93 -3.28
C ASN A 423 4.64 20.30 -3.22
N LYS A 424 5.43 21.37 -3.30
CA LYS A 424 4.97 22.76 -3.23
C LYS A 424 3.88 23.10 -4.25
N GLU A 425 3.96 22.58 -5.47
CA GLU A 425 2.96 22.82 -6.52
C GLU A 425 1.59 22.21 -6.14
N GLY A 426 1.59 21.15 -5.34
CA GLY A 426 0.38 20.49 -4.86
C GLY A 426 -0.31 21.20 -3.69
N ALA A 427 0.30 22.20 -3.06
CA ALA A 427 -0.27 22.87 -1.89
C ALA A 427 -1.68 23.47 -2.13
N THR A 428 -1.98 23.82 -3.38
CA THR A 428 -3.27 24.36 -3.82
C THR A 428 -3.83 23.63 -5.04
N ASN A 429 -3.37 22.41 -5.30
CA ASN A 429 -3.81 21.62 -6.46
C ASN A 429 -3.75 20.12 -6.13
N VAL A 430 -4.91 19.54 -5.83
CA VAL A 430 -5.07 18.13 -5.42
C VAL A 430 -4.67 17.13 -6.52
N TRP A 431 -4.55 17.58 -7.78
CA TRP A 431 -4.21 16.71 -8.91
C TRP A 431 -2.70 16.57 -9.13
N VAL A 432 -1.87 17.35 -8.44
CA VAL A 432 -0.42 17.22 -8.48
C VAL A 432 0.02 16.08 -7.57
N ASP A 433 0.85 15.18 -8.10
CA ASP A 433 1.41 14.04 -7.36
C ASP A 433 0.33 13.28 -6.58
N PHE A 434 -0.80 12.99 -7.23
CA PHE A 434 -1.91 12.20 -6.66
C PHE A 434 -2.45 12.76 -5.31
N GLY A 435 -2.28 14.06 -5.08
CA GLY A 435 -2.70 14.72 -3.84
C GLY A 435 -1.64 14.71 -2.75
N ASN A 436 -0.35 14.53 -3.08
CA ASN A 436 0.76 14.66 -2.12
C ASN A 436 0.73 16.01 -1.38
N GLY A 437 0.36 17.10 -2.06
CA GLY A 437 0.13 18.41 -1.41
C GLY A 437 -0.94 18.42 -0.33
N TYR A 438 -1.82 17.42 -0.34
CA TYR A 438 -2.90 17.16 0.62
C TYR A 438 -2.61 15.90 1.44
N PHE A 439 -1.34 15.53 1.60
CA PHE A 439 -0.88 14.42 2.43
C PHE A 439 -1.34 13.03 1.98
N ASN A 440 -1.81 12.88 0.74
CA ASN A 440 -2.00 11.56 0.16
C ASN A 440 -0.64 10.91 -0.10
N ASP A 441 -0.54 9.60 0.12
CA ASP A 441 0.47 8.74 -0.50
C ASP A 441 1.93 9.04 -0.13
N HIS A 442 2.16 9.79 0.97
CA HIS A 442 3.50 10.14 1.44
C HIS A 442 4.40 8.92 1.64
N HIS A 443 3.89 7.85 2.24
CA HIS A 443 4.61 6.59 2.44
C HIS A 443 4.94 5.87 1.12
N PHE A 444 4.10 5.99 0.09
CA PHE A 444 4.40 5.47 -1.25
C PHE A 444 5.56 6.25 -1.88
N HIS A 445 5.41 7.58 -1.97
CA HIS A 445 6.36 8.46 -2.65
C HIS A 445 7.72 8.48 -1.93
N TYR A 446 7.68 8.66 -0.61
CA TYR A 446 8.89 8.85 0.20
C TYR A 446 9.61 7.53 0.43
N GLY A 447 8.91 6.39 0.34
CA GLY A 447 9.54 5.07 0.32
C GLY A 447 10.59 4.93 -0.77
N TYR A 448 10.23 5.30 -2.00
CA TYR A 448 11.16 5.29 -3.12
C TYR A 448 12.32 6.28 -2.94
N PHE A 449 12.01 7.53 -2.57
CA PHE A 449 13.02 8.56 -2.31
C PHE A 449 14.05 8.11 -1.27
N LEU A 450 13.60 7.56 -0.14
CA LEU A 450 14.45 7.07 0.94
C LEU A 450 15.24 5.83 0.53
N HIS A 451 14.66 4.93 -0.27
CA HIS A 451 15.38 3.77 -0.80
C HIS A 451 16.56 4.22 -1.68
N ILE A 452 16.33 5.13 -2.63
CA ILE A 452 17.38 5.64 -3.53
C ILE A 452 18.48 6.34 -2.72
N ALA A 453 18.11 7.23 -1.80
CA ALA A 453 19.05 7.95 -0.95
C ALA A 453 19.89 7.01 -0.09
N ALA A 454 19.27 5.96 0.47
CA ALA A 454 19.95 4.95 1.27
C ALA A 454 20.98 4.16 0.44
N VAL A 455 20.67 3.84 -0.81
CA VAL A 455 21.60 3.16 -1.72
C VAL A 455 22.78 4.07 -2.06
N ILE A 456 22.57 5.36 -2.37
CA ILE A 456 23.66 6.32 -2.59
C ILE A 456 24.55 6.39 -1.33
N ALA A 457 23.96 6.63 -0.17
CA ALA A 457 24.66 6.77 1.10
C ALA A 457 25.43 5.51 1.53
N LYS A 458 24.96 4.31 1.16
CA LYS A 458 25.65 3.05 1.42
C LYS A 458 27.03 2.99 0.75
N TYR A 459 27.20 3.62 -0.41
CA TYR A 459 28.43 3.59 -1.20
C TYR A 459 29.16 4.95 -1.27
N ASP A 460 28.58 6.02 -0.74
CA ASP A 460 29.17 7.36 -0.73
C ASP A 460 28.93 8.06 0.63
N SER A 461 29.91 7.96 1.52
CA SER A 461 29.84 8.57 2.85
C SER A 461 29.88 10.10 2.84
N ASP A 462 30.52 10.70 1.83
CA ASP A 462 30.62 12.16 1.73
C ASP A 462 29.26 12.74 1.32
N TRP A 463 28.58 12.11 0.36
CA TRP A 463 27.20 12.45 0.01
C TRP A 463 26.26 12.29 1.21
N LEU A 464 26.38 11.18 1.97
CA LEU A 464 25.62 11.02 3.21
C LEU A 464 25.86 12.18 4.17
N ASN A 465 27.12 12.53 4.45
CA ASN A 465 27.45 13.60 5.39
C ASN A 465 26.89 14.96 4.94
N GLN A 466 26.85 15.22 3.64
CA GLN A 466 26.31 16.45 3.07
C GLN A 466 24.78 16.52 3.12
N HIS A 467 24.08 15.42 2.84
CA HIS A 467 22.62 15.44 2.59
C HIS A 467 21.78 14.75 3.68
N ARG A 468 22.42 14.22 4.74
CA ARG A 468 21.75 13.48 5.83
C ARG A 468 20.52 14.19 6.38
N GLU A 469 20.65 15.45 6.75
CA GLU A 469 19.56 16.20 7.38
C GLU A 469 18.38 16.38 6.42
N TYR A 470 18.66 16.78 5.18
CA TYR A 470 17.65 17.01 4.15
C TYR A 470 16.79 15.78 3.89
N VAL A 471 17.43 14.63 3.67
CA VAL A 471 16.74 13.37 3.40
C VAL A 471 15.97 12.89 4.64
N THR A 472 16.51 13.14 5.85
CA THR A 472 15.88 12.73 7.11
C THR A 472 14.55 13.44 7.36
N PHE A 473 14.26 14.61 6.76
CA PHE A 473 12.92 15.21 6.86
C PHE A 473 11.82 14.32 6.24
N PHE A 474 12.12 13.62 5.14
CA PHE A 474 11.17 12.69 4.51
C PHE A 474 10.94 11.46 5.40
N ALA A 475 12.00 10.96 6.05
CA ALA A 475 11.87 9.87 7.02
C ALA A 475 11.04 10.30 8.24
N ARG A 476 11.28 11.52 8.77
CA ARG A 476 10.50 12.12 9.86
C ARG A 476 9.01 12.24 9.51
N ASP A 477 8.69 12.51 8.25
CA ASP A 477 7.29 12.60 7.83
C ASP A 477 6.51 11.28 7.97
N ILE A 478 7.13 10.15 7.60
CA ILE A 478 6.41 8.86 7.54
C ILE A 478 6.71 7.91 8.71
N ILE A 479 7.86 8.04 9.40
CA ILE A 479 8.27 7.13 10.48
C ILE A 479 8.69 7.83 11.78
N ASN A 480 8.31 9.09 12.03
CA ASN A 480 8.57 9.73 13.34
C ASN A 480 7.98 8.90 14.50
N PRO A 481 8.79 8.46 15.49
CA PRO A 481 8.30 7.68 16.62
C PRO A 481 7.80 8.52 17.80
N SER A 482 8.04 9.84 17.81
CA SER A 482 7.91 10.67 19.00
C SER A 482 7.07 11.93 18.82
N VAL A 483 6.25 12.24 19.82
CA VAL A 483 5.53 13.53 19.91
C VAL A 483 6.44 14.72 20.20
N ASP A 484 7.70 14.47 20.55
CA ASP A 484 8.68 15.52 20.83
C ASP A 484 9.28 16.14 19.55
N ASP A 485 8.98 15.58 18.36
CA ASP A 485 9.28 16.25 17.09
C ASP A 485 8.28 17.39 16.88
N PRO A 486 8.72 18.67 16.86
CA PRO A 486 7.81 19.80 16.75
C PRO A 486 7.32 20.06 15.31
N PHE A 487 7.75 19.25 14.33
CA PHE A 487 7.45 19.49 12.91
C PHE A 487 6.67 18.36 12.23
N PHE A 488 6.77 17.11 12.72
CA PHE A 488 6.14 15.94 12.08
C PHE A 488 5.30 15.12 13.07
N PRO A 489 4.09 14.64 12.69
CA PRO A 489 3.29 13.79 13.56
C PRO A 489 3.92 12.40 13.70
N VAL A 490 3.52 11.65 14.73
CA VAL A 490 3.98 10.27 14.92
C VAL A 490 3.44 9.39 13.79
N THR A 491 4.35 8.81 12.99
CA THR A 491 4.07 7.86 11.90
C THR A 491 2.84 8.22 11.07
N ARG A 492 2.89 9.33 10.31
CA ARG A 492 1.71 9.99 9.69
C ARG A 492 0.66 9.04 9.10
N CYS A 493 1.07 8.12 8.22
CA CYS A 493 0.17 7.24 7.49
C CYS A 493 -0.30 6.03 8.31
N ARG A 494 0.35 5.70 9.42
CA ARG A 494 0.10 4.48 10.19
C ARG A 494 -1.15 4.61 11.06
N ASP A 495 -2.11 3.73 10.83
CA ASP A 495 -3.17 3.46 11.81
C ASP A 495 -2.80 2.21 12.62
N TRP A 496 -2.36 2.42 13.85
CA TRP A 496 -1.88 1.38 14.76
C TRP A 496 -2.98 0.39 15.15
N PHE A 497 -4.24 0.80 15.24
CA PHE A 497 -5.35 -0.09 15.56
C PHE A 497 -5.92 -0.79 14.32
N ALA A 498 -5.87 -0.18 13.14
CA ALA A 498 -6.19 -0.87 11.88
C ALA A 498 -5.10 -1.86 11.45
N GLY A 499 -3.87 -1.66 11.91
CA GLY A 499 -2.73 -2.53 11.64
C GLY A 499 -2.02 -2.25 10.31
N HIS A 500 -2.55 -1.34 9.49
CA HIS A 500 -2.00 -0.94 8.19
C HIS A 500 -1.98 0.59 8.04
N SER A 501 -1.43 1.07 6.93
CA SER A 501 -1.40 2.49 6.61
C SER A 501 -2.67 2.94 5.88
N TRP A 502 -3.04 4.21 6.02
CA TRP A 502 -4.01 4.88 5.15
C TRP A 502 -3.28 5.79 4.18
N ALA A 503 -3.59 5.66 2.89
CA ALA A 503 -3.00 6.43 1.81
C ALA A 503 -3.61 7.83 1.73
N SER A 504 -4.95 7.89 1.74
CA SER A 504 -5.73 9.12 1.88
C SER A 504 -5.26 10.04 3.03
N GLY A 505 -4.93 11.28 2.67
CA GLY A 505 -4.70 12.41 3.56
C GLY A 505 -5.94 13.30 3.68
N ILE A 506 -5.76 14.61 3.55
CA ILE A 506 -6.82 15.62 3.72
C ILE A 506 -7.56 15.99 2.42
N ALA A 507 -7.19 15.38 1.30
CA ALA A 507 -7.90 15.56 0.03
C ALA A 507 -9.40 15.28 0.21
N ASN A 508 -10.24 16.03 -0.54
CA ASN A 508 -11.70 15.91 -0.49
C ASN A 508 -12.29 16.00 0.94
N GLY A 509 -11.73 16.89 1.78
CA GLY A 509 -12.17 17.10 3.15
C GLY A 509 -11.85 15.96 4.10
N ALA A 510 -10.74 15.26 3.82
CA ALA A 510 -10.38 13.99 4.44
C ALA A 510 -11.56 13.00 4.44
N GLY A 511 -12.15 12.76 3.25
CA GLY A 511 -13.26 11.82 3.07
C GLY A 511 -12.93 10.36 3.43
N SER A 512 -13.59 9.38 2.79
CA SER A 512 -13.33 7.96 3.04
C SER A 512 -11.84 7.63 3.09
N ARG A 513 -11.44 6.82 4.07
CA ARG A 513 -10.06 6.35 4.16
C ARG A 513 -9.86 5.21 3.17
N ASP A 514 -8.75 5.23 2.44
CA ASP A 514 -8.38 4.16 1.51
C ASP A 514 -6.90 3.78 1.62
N GLN A 515 -6.61 2.57 1.17
CA GLN A 515 -5.28 2.02 0.92
C GLN A 515 -5.41 1.05 -0.26
N GLU A 516 -4.73 1.33 -1.37
CA GLU A 516 -4.73 0.49 -2.57
C GLU A 516 -3.49 -0.42 -2.59
N SER A 517 -2.30 0.16 -2.79
CA SER A 517 -1.05 -0.58 -2.94
C SER A 517 -0.40 -0.92 -1.60
N VAL A 518 -0.56 -2.16 -1.12
CA VAL A 518 0.19 -2.60 0.07
C VAL A 518 1.66 -2.86 -0.21
N GLY A 519 2.01 -3.22 -1.45
CA GLY A 519 3.40 -3.39 -1.86
C GLY A 519 4.19 -2.08 -1.76
N GLU A 520 3.58 -0.95 -2.13
CA GLU A 520 4.19 0.37 -1.96
C GLU A 520 4.22 0.83 -0.51
N ALA A 521 3.21 0.53 0.33
CA ALA A 521 3.31 0.82 1.77
C ALA A 521 4.44 0.04 2.44
N VAL A 522 4.60 -1.24 2.09
CA VAL A 522 5.72 -2.09 2.54
C VAL A 522 7.05 -1.47 2.08
N ASN A 523 7.13 -1.02 0.82
CA ASN A 523 8.31 -0.31 0.32
C ASN A 523 8.55 1.03 1.05
N GLY A 524 7.50 1.73 1.47
CA GLY A 524 7.54 2.93 2.32
C GLY A 524 8.39 2.72 3.56
N TYR A 525 8.01 1.74 4.37
CA TYR A 525 8.74 1.40 5.59
C TYR A 525 10.08 0.73 5.32
N TYR A 526 10.21 0.01 4.20
CA TYR A 526 11.49 -0.58 3.80
C TYR A 526 12.54 0.46 3.41
N GLY A 527 12.21 1.43 2.55
CA GLY A 527 13.07 2.54 2.20
C GLY A 527 13.48 3.36 3.43
N ALA A 528 12.53 3.61 4.34
CA ALA A 528 12.81 4.27 5.61
C ALA A 528 13.73 3.45 6.53
N MET A 529 13.56 2.13 6.58
CA MET A 529 14.45 1.21 7.32
C MET A 529 15.88 1.23 6.75
N LEU A 530 16.03 1.21 5.42
CA LEU A 530 17.35 1.30 4.77
C LEU A 530 18.02 2.65 5.06
N TRP A 531 17.28 3.75 4.97
CA TRP A 531 17.79 5.08 5.31
C TRP A 531 18.23 5.16 6.77
N ALA A 532 17.37 4.74 7.70
CA ALA A 532 17.70 4.72 9.12
C ALA A 532 18.94 3.87 9.41
N THR A 533 19.12 2.75 8.70
CA THR A 533 20.30 1.86 8.84
C THR A 533 21.61 2.57 8.47
N VAL A 534 21.63 3.45 7.47
CA VAL A 534 22.87 4.13 7.03
C VAL A 534 23.05 5.52 7.63
N ALA A 535 21.95 6.20 7.97
CA ALA A 535 21.95 7.63 8.30
C ALA A 535 21.57 7.95 9.75
N LEU A 536 20.97 7.01 10.48
CA LEU A 536 20.50 7.22 11.86
C LEU A 536 21.14 6.18 12.80
N ASP A 537 20.49 5.91 13.93
CA ASP A 537 20.89 4.88 14.89
C ASP A 537 20.09 3.58 14.74
N GLN A 538 20.56 2.56 15.45
CA GLN A 538 19.96 1.23 15.43
C GLN A 538 18.51 1.22 15.95
N GLU A 539 18.16 2.04 16.95
CA GLU A 539 16.80 2.03 17.52
C GLU A 539 15.77 2.51 16.49
N HIS A 540 16.10 3.54 15.71
CA HIS A 540 15.25 4.02 14.60
C HIS A 540 15.14 3.02 13.45
N ALA A 541 16.24 2.34 13.08
CA ALA A 541 16.21 1.29 12.08
C ALA A 541 15.34 0.11 12.51
N GLU A 542 15.42 -0.29 13.78
CA GLU A 542 14.61 -1.35 14.37
C GLU A 542 13.13 -0.95 14.48
N PHE A 543 12.83 0.32 14.81
CA PHE A 543 11.46 0.84 14.77
C PHE A 543 10.87 0.77 13.36
N ALA A 544 11.61 1.19 12.33
CA ALA A 544 11.18 1.06 10.94
C ALA A 544 10.97 -0.41 10.52
N ARG A 545 11.82 -1.32 11.00
CA ARG A 545 11.66 -2.78 10.79
C ARG A 545 10.40 -3.35 11.44
N LEU A 546 10.00 -2.82 12.60
CA LEU A 546 8.73 -3.16 13.24
C LEU A 546 7.53 -2.65 12.42
N LEU A 547 7.56 -1.41 11.95
CA LEU A 547 6.52 -0.86 11.05
C LEU A 547 6.38 -1.69 9.78
N LEU A 548 7.49 -2.08 9.17
CA LEU A 548 7.53 -2.98 8.02
C LEU A 548 6.81 -4.30 8.30
N ALA A 549 7.11 -4.96 9.43
CA ALA A 549 6.50 -6.23 9.80
C ALA A 549 4.98 -6.11 10.07
N MET A 550 4.53 -4.96 10.59
CA MET A 550 3.10 -4.68 10.78
C MET A 550 2.37 -4.57 9.44
N GLU A 551 2.90 -3.80 8.49
CA GLU A 551 2.30 -3.66 7.15
C GLU A 551 2.24 -5.00 6.41
N GLN A 552 3.32 -5.79 6.48
CA GLN A 552 3.38 -7.13 5.88
C GLN A 552 2.38 -8.12 6.50
N GLN A 553 2.07 -7.98 7.80
CA GLN A 553 1.03 -8.79 8.42
C GLN A 553 -0.34 -8.38 7.90
N ALA A 554 -0.63 -7.07 7.87
CA ALA A 554 -1.93 -6.58 7.46
C ALA A 554 -2.21 -6.86 5.97
N ALA A 555 -1.21 -6.76 5.09
CA ALA A 555 -1.30 -7.17 3.69
C ALA A 555 -1.79 -8.62 3.54
N ARG A 556 -1.14 -9.56 4.24
CA ARG A 556 -1.53 -10.99 4.22
C ARG A 556 -2.93 -11.26 4.78
N ILE A 557 -3.43 -10.40 5.66
CA ILE A 557 -4.74 -10.62 6.29
C ILE A 557 -5.86 -10.00 5.45
N TYR A 558 -5.67 -8.78 4.97
CA TYR A 558 -6.74 -7.98 4.37
C TYR A 558 -6.71 -7.93 2.84
N TRP A 559 -5.57 -8.21 2.20
CA TRP A 559 -5.44 -8.20 0.74
C TRP A 559 -5.28 -9.58 0.13
N HIS A 560 -4.72 -10.54 0.87
CA HIS A 560 -4.56 -11.90 0.39
C HIS A 560 -5.79 -12.72 0.76
N LEU A 561 -6.49 -13.25 -0.24
CA LEU A 561 -7.71 -14.02 -0.04
C LEU A 561 -7.43 -15.51 -0.25
N TYR A 562 -7.93 -16.31 0.68
CA TYR A 562 -7.72 -17.75 0.69
C TYR A 562 -9.08 -18.45 0.57
N PRO A 563 -9.41 -19.03 -0.60
CA PRO A 563 -10.64 -19.82 -0.76
C PRO A 563 -10.77 -20.94 0.29
N SER A 564 -9.64 -21.50 0.73
CA SER A 564 -9.53 -22.54 1.75
C SER A 564 -9.87 -22.07 3.18
N ALA A 565 -9.86 -20.76 3.46
CA ALA A 565 -10.12 -20.23 4.79
C ALA A 565 -11.57 -20.48 5.23
N GLY A 566 -11.73 -20.88 6.49
CA GLY A 566 -13.03 -21.16 7.08
C GLY A 566 -13.86 -19.88 7.28
N LYS A 567 -15.19 -19.97 7.08
CA LYS A 567 -16.10 -18.85 7.34
C LYS A 567 -16.17 -18.44 8.82
N ASP A 568 -15.89 -19.38 9.72
CA ASP A 568 -15.92 -19.18 11.18
C ASP A 568 -14.51 -19.01 11.76
N ASP A 569 -13.48 -18.93 10.91
CA ASP A 569 -12.11 -18.68 11.35
C ASP A 569 -12.03 -17.27 11.96
N PRO A 570 -11.68 -17.14 13.25
CA PRO A 570 -11.61 -15.84 13.89
C PRO A 570 -10.48 -14.97 13.32
N THR A 571 -9.52 -15.47 12.54
CA THR A 571 -8.45 -14.65 11.94
C THR A 571 -8.65 -14.38 10.45
N ASN A 572 -9.76 -14.86 9.87
CA ASN A 572 -10.21 -14.51 8.53
C ASN A 572 -11.14 -13.26 8.55
N PRO A 573 -10.82 -12.18 7.83
CA PRO A 573 -11.69 -11.00 7.76
C PRO A 573 -12.91 -11.15 6.84
N TYR A 574 -12.91 -12.14 5.94
CA TYR A 574 -13.93 -12.27 4.89
C TYR A 574 -14.60 -13.66 4.95
N PRO A 575 -15.66 -13.84 5.76
CA PRO A 575 -16.43 -15.08 5.82
C PRO A 575 -17.12 -15.44 4.49
N GLU A 576 -17.29 -14.49 3.58
CA GLU A 576 -17.93 -14.63 2.27
C GLU A 576 -17.04 -15.45 1.31
N ASP A 577 -17.46 -16.67 0.98
CA ASP A 577 -16.74 -17.61 0.11
C ASP A 577 -16.45 -17.04 -1.28
N LYS A 578 -17.48 -16.51 -1.95
CA LYS A 578 -17.36 -15.92 -3.29
C LYS A 578 -16.45 -14.71 -3.35
N PHE A 579 -16.30 -13.98 -2.24
CA PHE A 579 -15.33 -12.89 -2.18
C PHE A 579 -13.91 -13.46 -2.15
N ARG A 580 -13.69 -14.53 -1.36
CA ARG A 580 -12.37 -15.17 -1.29
C ARG A 580 -11.93 -15.81 -2.60
N ASP A 581 -12.86 -16.22 -3.46
CA ASP A 581 -12.60 -16.70 -4.82
C ASP A 581 -12.01 -15.62 -5.77
N LEU A 582 -12.00 -14.35 -5.37
CA LEU A 582 -11.31 -13.28 -6.08
C LEU A 582 -9.80 -13.29 -5.85
N ILE A 583 -9.30 -14.09 -4.89
CA ILE A 583 -7.89 -14.35 -4.56
C ILE A 583 -7.10 -13.15 -4.00
N THR A 584 -7.41 -11.94 -4.44
CA THR A 584 -6.74 -10.73 -3.98
C THR A 584 -7.65 -9.51 -4.04
N VAL A 585 -7.43 -8.58 -3.13
CA VAL A 585 -8.11 -7.28 -3.07
C VAL A 585 -7.27 -6.24 -3.78
N GLY A 586 -7.91 -5.31 -4.50
CA GLY A 586 -7.26 -4.12 -5.04
C GLY A 586 -7.30 -2.97 -4.04
N ASN A 587 -8.48 -2.68 -3.47
CA ASN A 587 -8.69 -1.58 -2.54
C ASN A 587 -9.30 -2.03 -1.21
N VAL A 588 -8.76 -1.50 -0.11
CA VAL A 588 -9.40 -1.52 1.22
C VAL A 588 -9.70 -0.09 1.62
N MET A 589 -10.98 0.24 1.70
CA MET A 589 -11.47 1.49 2.25
C MET A 589 -12.02 1.29 3.66
N ASP A 590 -12.57 2.32 4.27
CA ASP A 590 -13.28 2.24 5.56
C ASP A 590 -14.66 1.57 5.43
N TRP A 591 -15.39 1.80 4.34
CA TRP A 591 -16.74 1.26 4.10
C TRP A 591 -16.83 0.21 2.96
N GLN A 592 -15.81 0.08 2.11
CA GLN A 592 -15.78 -0.88 0.98
C GLN A 592 -14.42 -1.56 0.85
N THR A 593 -14.41 -2.84 0.48
CA THR A 593 -13.20 -3.55 0.05
C THR A 593 -13.50 -4.37 -1.20
N GLY A 594 -12.61 -4.40 -2.19
CA GLY A 594 -12.87 -5.16 -3.40
C GLY A 594 -11.71 -5.34 -4.36
N ALA A 595 -11.91 -6.25 -5.31
CA ALA A 595 -10.98 -6.57 -6.40
C ALA A 595 -11.19 -5.59 -7.58
N TRP A 596 -10.75 -4.35 -7.39
CA TRP A 596 -10.79 -3.28 -8.39
C TRP A 596 -9.74 -2.21 -8.06
N LEU A 597 -9.38 -1.41 -9.06
CA LEU A 597 -8.42 -0.32 -8.99
C LEU A 597 -9.10 1.00 -9.38
N PHE A 598 -8.50 2.13 -9.01
CA PHE A 598 -9.04 3.44 -9.40
C PHE A 598 -9.10 3.66 -10.92
N TRP A 599 -8.38 2.86 -11.71
CA TRP A 599 -8.35 2.94 -13.18
C TRP A 599 -8.87 1.70 -13.92
N GLY A 600 -9.26 0.62 -13.23
CA GLY A 600 -9.65 -0.61 -13.93
C GLY A 600 -9.87 -1.83 -13.05
N ALA A 601 -10.08 -2.97 -13.70
CA ALA A 601 -10.38 -4.25 -13.04
C ALA A 601 -9.68 -5.45 -13.69
N GLU A 602 -8.57 -5.23 -14.40
CA GLU A 602 -7.73 -6.31 -14.92
C GLU A 602 -7.11 -7.10 -13.75
N LYS A 603 -7.26 -8.42 -13.74
CA LYS A 603 -6.82 -9.27 -12.63
C LYS A 603 -5.31 -9.21 -12.41
N VAL A 604 -4.54 -9.13 -13.49
CA VAL A 604 -3.08 -9.02 -13.47
C VAL A 604 -2.66 -7.71 -12.80
N GLN A 605 -3.36 -6.61 -13.07
CA GLN A 605 -3.08 -5.32 -12.44
C GLN A 605 -3.51 -5.31 -10.97
N ILE A 606 -4.70 -5.86 -10.66
CA ILE A 606 -5.20 -5.97 -9.27
C ILE A 606 -4.22 -6.77 -8.41
N ALA A 607 -3.68 -7.88 -8.92
CA ALA A 607 -2.69 -8.66 -8.19
C ALA A 607 -1.33 -7.96 -8.13
N ALA A 608 -0.86 -7.40 -9.25
CA ALA A 608 0.48 -6.81 -9.33
C ALA A 608 0.63 -5.58 -8.43
N ILE A 609 -0.40 -4.76 -8.25
CA ILE A 609 -0.33 -3.57 -7.38
C ILE A 609 -0.06 -3.93 -5.90
N GLN A 610 -0.39 -5.17 -5.48
CA GLN A 610 -0.11 -5.67 -4.13
C GLN A 610 1.29 -6.28 -3.97
N ILE A 611 1.99 -6.48 -5.08
CA ILE A 611 3.28 -7.14 -5.15
C ILE A 611 4.39 -6.13 -5.44
N LEU A 612 4.15 -5.16 -6.34
CA LEU A 612 5.12 -4.14 -6.70
C LEU A 612 5.36 -3.14 -5.55
N PRO A 613 6.55 -2.55 -5.44
CA PRO A 613 7.74 -2.85 -6.24
C PRO A 613 8.38 -4.19 -5.82
N VAL A 614 9.00 -4.89 -6.77
CA VAL A 614 9.66 -6.19 -6.51
C VAL A 614 10.93 -5.97 -5.68
N THR A 615 10.84 -6.18 -4.37
CA THR A 615 11.95 -6.03 -3.43
C THR A 615 12.12 -7.27 -2.55
N PRO A 616 13.33 -7.58 -2.05
CA PRO A 616 13.57 -8.77 -1.25
C PRO A 616 12.65 -8.93 -0.04
N VAL A 617 12.28 -7.82 0.62
CA VAL A 617 11.46 -7.85 1.83
C VAL A 617 10.05 -8.38 1.57
N ASN A 618 9.53 -8.28 0.35
CA ASN A 618 8.18 -8.75 0.04
C ASN A 618 8.04 -10.27 0.06
N GLU A 619 9.16 -11.01 -0.03
CA GLU A 619 9.17 -12.48 0.02
C GLU A 619 8.32 -13.05 1.15
N VAL A 620 8.32 -12.40 2.31
CA VAL A 620 7.64 -12.89 3.51
C VAL A 620 6.11 -12.82 3.40
N MET A 621 5.59 -12.06 2.43
CA MET A 621 4.15 -11.95 2.13
C MET A 621 3.69 -13.04 1.16
N TYR A 622 4.59 -13.61 0.36
CA TYR A 622 4.29 -14.49 -0.75
C TYR A 622 4.29 -15.96 -0.33
N ASP A 623 3.32 -16.37 0.49
CA ASP A 623 3.14 -17.78 0.80
C ASP A 623 2.74 -18.59 -0.46
N ALA A 624 3.06 -19.87 -0.46
CA ALA A 624 2.94 -20.72 -1.64
C ALA A 624 1.49 -20.94 -2.10
N GLU A 625 0.53 -20.92 -1.19
CA GLU A 625 -0.89 -21.08 -1.53
C GLU A 625 -1.39 -19.84 -2.26
N TRP A 626 -1.17 -18.65 -1.67
CA TRP A 626 -1.64 -17.41 -2.24
C TRP A 626 -1.04 -17.13 -3.61
N VAL A 627 0.29 -17.23 -3.77
CA VAL A 627 0.91 -16.95 -5.09
C VAL A 627 0.53 -18.01 -6.15
N GLY A 628 0.29 -19.25 -5.74
CA GLY A 628 -0.24 -20.28 -6.63
C GLY A 628 -1.65 -19.93 -7.11
N ASN A 629 -2.53 -19.51 -6.19
CA ASN A 629 -3.87 -19.06 -6.51
C ASN A 629 -3.85 -17.81 -7.40
N VAL A 630 -2.99 -16.83 -7.12
CA VAL A 630 -2.85 -15.61 -7.94
C VAL A 630 -2.44 -15.96 -9.37
N PHE A 631 -1.45 -16.83 -9.52
CA PHE A 631 -0.98 -17.28 -10.84
C PHE A 631 -2.10 -17.97 -11.63
N SER A 632 -2.87 -18.85 -10.99
CA SER A 632 -4.04 -19.48 -11.64
C SER A 632 -5.16 -18.48 -11.94
N TYR A 633 -5.47 -17.57 -11.02
CA TYR A 633 -6.52 -16.57 -11.15
C TYR A 633 -6.28 -15.59 -12.31
N THR A 634 -5.01 -15.21 -12.51
CA THR A 634 -4.55 -14.28 -13.55
C THR A 634 -4.20 -14.97 -14.87
N MET A 635 -4.15 -16.30 -14.92
CA MET A 635 -3.70 -17.07 -16.08
C MET A 635 -4.33 -16.67 -17.43
N PRO A 636 -5.64 -16.39 -17.55
CA PRO A 636 -6.22 -15.95 -18.81
C PRO A 636 -5.60 -14.65 -19.36
N GLU A 637 -5.18 -13.75 -18.49
CA GLU A 637 -4.53 -12.48 -18.86
C GLU A 637 -3.02 -12.67 -19.06
N LEU A 638 -2.37 -13.52 -18.26
CA LEU A 638 -0.95 -13.88 -18.42
C LEU A 638 -0.68 -14.51 -19.79
N ALA A 639 -1.56 -15.40 -20.25
CA ALA A 639 -1.43 -16.09 -21.53
C ALA A 639 -1.77 -15.21 -22.76
N ASN A 640 -2.34 -14.02 -22.55
CA ASN A 640 -2.75 -13.13 -23.62
C ASN A 640 -1.69 -12.03 -23.87
N ALA A 641 -1.20 -11.95 -25.11
CA ALA A 641 -0.17 -10.99 -25.51
C ALA A 641 -0.64 -9.52 -25.50
N SER A 642 -1.95 -9.24 -25.42
CA SER A 642 -2.46 -7.87 -25.31
C SER A 642 -2.22 -7.22 -23.95
N TYR A 643 -1.98 -8.01 -22.90
CA TYR A 643 -1.67 -7.52 -21.57
C TYR A 643 -0.17 -7.26 -21.44
N ALA A 644 0.19 -6.12 -20.84
CA ALA A 644 1.57 -5.67 -20.80
C ALA A 644 2.47 -6.61 -19.99
N ASP A 645 3.66 -6.90 -20.53
CA ASP A 645 4.68 -7.71 -19.88
C ASP A 645 5.15 -7.10 -18.56
N SER A 646 5.11 -5.77 -18.42
CA SER A 646 5.45 -5.07 -17.18
C SER A 646 4.65 -5.60 -15.98
N TRP A 647 3.33 -5.79 -16.13
CA TRP A 647 2.47 -6.36 -15.08
C TRP A 647 2.69 -7.85 -14.89
N LYS A 648 2.92 -8.61 -15.97
CA LYS A 648 3.18 -10.05 -15.90
C LYS A 648 4.46 -10.35 -15.13
N SER A 649 5.50 -9.54 -15.30
CA SER A 649 6.79 -9.69 -14.60
C SER A 649 6.61 -9.75 -13.08
N VAL A 650 5.78 -8.86 -12.54
CA VAL A 650 5.48 -8.78 -11.12
C VAL A 650 4.83 -10.08 -10.61
N ILE A 651 3.89 -10.65 -11.38
CA ILE A 651 3.24 -11.91 -11.02
C ILE A 651 4.23 -13.08 -11.05
N TYR A 652 5.11 -13.14 -12.05
CA TYR A 652 6.11 -14.21 -12.15
C TYR A 652 7.13 -14.15 -11.01
N ALA A 653 7.59 -12.95 -10.62
CA ALA A 653 8.44 -12.76 -9.46
C ALA A 653 7.81 -13.32 -8.18
N ALA A 654 6.54 -12.99 -7.90
CA ALA A 654 5.84 -13.52 -6.73
C ALA A 654 5.63 -15.04 -6.81
N TYR A 655 5.21 -15.56 -7.98
CA TYR A 655 4.98 -16.99 -8.19
C TYR A 655 6.23 -17.85 -7.96
N ALA A 656 7.42 -17.27 -8.16
CA ALA A 656 8.69 -17.94 -7.91
C ALA A 656 8.88 -18.37 -6.44
N ASN A 657 8.16 -17.78 -5.48
CA ASN A 657 8.15 -18.27 -4.10
C ASN A 657 7.59 -19.70 -3.98
N ALA A 658 6.65 -20.09 -4.85
CA ALA A 658 6.09 -21.44 -4.90
C ALA A 658 6.79 -22.33 -5.93
N LYS A 659 7.07 -21.78 -7.12
CA LYS A 659 7.50 -22.53 -8.31
C LYS A 659 8.60 -21.80 -9.08
N PRO A 660 9.83 -21.69 -8.54
CA PRO A 660 10.87 -20.84 -9.12
C PRO A 660 11.29 -21.25 -10.54
N GLN A 661 11.32 -22.55 -10.87
CA GLN A 661 11.64 -23.04 -12.21
C GLN A 661 10.59 -22.65 -13.25
N GLU A 662 9.30 -22.79 -12.90
CA GLU A 662 8.21 -22.42 -13.78
C GLU A 662 8.22 -20.89 -13.98
N ALA A 663 8.35 -20.11 -12.91
CA ALA A 663 8.46 -18.66 -12.98
C ALA A 663 9.62 -18.19 -13.86
N ALA A 664 10.81 -18.80 -13.74
CA ALA A 664 11.95 -18.49 -14.61
C ALA A 664 11.64 -18.76 -16.09
N THR A 665 10.94 -19.85 -16.39
CA THR A 665 10.54 -20.20 -17.75
C THR A 665 9.56 -19.19 -18.34
N TRP A 666 8.58 -18.73 -17.55
CA TRP A 666 7.64 -17.70 -17.96
C TRP A 666 8.33 -16.34 -18.13
N SER A 667 9.19 -15.96 -17.18
CA SER A 667 9.94 -14.71 -17.20
C SER A 667 10.88 -14.60 -18.41
N ALA A 668 11.40 -15.71 -18.94
CA ALA A 668 12.23 -15.74 -20.15
C ALA A 668 11.49 -15.35 -21.46
N ASN A 669 10.16 -15.23 -21.43
CA ASN A 669 9.35 -14.77 -22.56
C ASN A 669 8.99 -13.28 -22.50
N LEU A 670 9.31 -12.60 -21.41
CA LEU A 670 9.06 -11.17 -21.25
C LEU A 670 9.97 -10.35 -22.15
N SER A 671 9.43 -9.24 -22.66
CA SER A 671 10.16 -8.26 -23.46
C SER A 671 10.20 -6.86 -22.84
N ASP A 672 9.40 -6.63 -21.81
CA ASP A 672 9.31 -5.37 -21.06
C ASP A 672 9.07 -5.64 -19.56
N TRP A 673 9.63 -4.80 -18.71
CA TRP A 673 9.52 -4.86 -17.24
C TRP A 673 8.92 -3.57 -16.66
N GLY A 674 8.51 -2.62 -17.52
CA GLY A 674 8.02 -1.31 -17.10
C GLY A 674 9.12 -0.42 -16.51
N SER A 675 8.71 0.70 -15.91
CA SER A 675 9.64 1.65 -15.28
C SER A 675 10.05 1.24 -13.86
N GLY A 676 9.18 0.52 -13.13
CA GLY A 676 9.37 0.16 -11.72
C GLY A 676 10.08 -1.19 -11.47
N ASN A 677 10.51 -1.90 -12.52
CA ASN A 677 11.28 -3.14 -12.40
C ASN A 677 12.34 -3.22 -13.51
N THR A 678 13.27 -4.16 -13.40
CA THR A 678 14.30 -4.40 -14.41
C THR A 678 14.45 -5.90 -14.67
N TYR A 679 14.99 -6.30 -15.82
CA TYR A 679 15.26 -7.71 -16.09
C TYR A 679 16.19 -8.31 -15.04
N THR A 680 17.23 -7.56 -14.66
CA THR A 680 18.18 -8.02 -13.65
C THR A 680 17.49 -8.25 -12.31
N ASN A 681 16.64 -7.32 -11.85
CA ASN A 681 15.95 -7.45 -10.57
C ASN A 681 14.91 -8.58 -10.60
N GLU A 682 14.17 -8.73 -11.69
CA GLU A 682 13.25 -9.85 -11.95
C GLU A 682 13.95 -11.20 -11.80
N LEU A 683 15.00 -11.45 -12.58
CA LEU A 683 15.70 -12.73 -12.57
C LEU A 683 16.48 -12.95 -11.26
N TYR A 684 17.05 -11.89 -10.69
CA TYR A 684 17.66 -11.93 -9.37
C TYR A 684 16.65 -12.37 -8.30
N PHE A 685 15.45 -11.80 -8.29
CA PHE A 685 14.41 -12.17 -7.33
C PHE A 685 14.04 -13.66 -7.48
N ILE A 686 13.75 -14.11 -8.70
CA ILE A 686 13.42 -15.51 -9.01
C ILE A 686 14.55 -16.47 -8.59
N SER A 687 15.80 -16.12 -8.91
CA SER A 687 16.98 -16.96 -8.66
C SER A 687 17.36 -17.10 -7.18
N THR A 688 16.81 -16.25 -6.32
CA THR A 688 17.08 -16.24 -4.88
C THR A 688 15.94 -16.81 -4.06
N ARG A 689 14.93 -17.42 -4.69
CA ARG A 689 13.79 -18.07 -3.99
C ARG A 689 14.20 -19.39 -3.34
N PRO A 690 13.44 -19.90 -2.35
CA PRO A 690 13.69 -21.22 -1.79
C PRO A 690 13.64 -22.32 -2.88
N ASN A 691 14.73 -23.08 -3.03
CA ASN A 691 14.85 -24.17 -4.01
C ASN A 691 15.13 -25.50 -3.30
N LEU A 692 14.13 -25.99 -2.55
CA LEU A 692 14.28 -27.14 -1.65
C LEU A 692 14.72 -28.44 -2.35
N LYS A 693 14.43 -28.58 -3.65
CA LYS A 693 14.79 -29.76 -4.45
C LYS A 693 16.16 -29.64 -5.11
N GLY A 694 16.83 -28.49 -5.01
CA GLY A 694 18.15 -28.24 -5.61
C GLY A 694 18.17 -28.34 -7.15
N GLN A 695 17.02 -28.25 -7.80
CA GLN A 695 16.94 -28.31 -9.28
C GLN A 695 17.32 -26.95 -9.85
N PRO A 696 18.13 -26.88 -10.92
CA PRO A 696 18.50 -25.60 -11.56
C PRO A 696 17.28 -24.70 -11.74
N ILE A 697 17.26 -23.52 -11.10
CA ILE A 697 16.11 -22.59 -11.22
C ILE A 697 15.93 -22.14 -12.67
N CYS A 698 17.01 -21.73 -13.32
CA CYS A 698 16.97 -21.26 -14.70
C CYS A 698 17.08 -22.41 -15.71
N GLY A 699 17.62 -23.57 -15.31
CA GLY A 699 17.86 -24.68 -16.24
C GLY A 699 18.61 -24.20 -17.49
N THR A 700 18.13 -24.58 -18.68
CA THR A 700 18.61 -24.04 -19.97
C THR A 700 17.61 -22.99 -20.46
N LEU A 701 17.69 -21.77 -19.93
CA LEU A 701 16.87 -20.67 -20.46
C LEU A 701 17.18 -20.46 -21.95
N PRO A 702 16.18 -20.13 -22.77
CA PRO A 702 16.40 -19.88 -24.19
C PRO A 702 17.35 -18.70 -24.43
N THR A 703 18.30 -18.85 -25.36
CA THR A 703 19.27 -17.82 -25.73
C THR A 703 19.23 -17.54 -27.23
N ASN A 704 19.48 -16.29 -27.62
CA ASN A 704 19.74 -15.95 -29.02
C ASN A 704 21.15 -16.45 -29.42
N PRO A 705 21.39 -16.76 -30.71
CA PRO A 705 22.75 -16.89 -31.22
C PRO A 705 23.43 -15.51 -31.22
N TYR A 706 24.60 -15.39 -30.57
CA TYR A 706 25.37 -14.14 -30.49
C TYR A 706 26.70 -14.26 -31.25
N GLY A 707 27.14 -13.15 -31.85
CA GLY A 707 28.33 -13.08 -32.72
C GLY A 707 28.00 -12.60 -34.13
N ASP A 708 28.98 -12.70 -35.02
CA ASP A 708 28.85 -12.27 -36.41
C ASP A 708 28.42 -13.46 -37.30
N PHE A 709 27.34 -13.26 -38.06
CA PHE A 709 26.71 -14.32 -38.83
C PHE A 709 26.33 -13.87 -40.25
N LYS A 710 26.48 -14.79 -41.19
CA LYS A 710 25.74 -14.83 -42.44
C LYS A 710 24.45 -15.61 -42.19
N ILE A 711 23.30 -14.98 -42.42
CA ILE A 711 22.01 -15.60 -42.11
C ILE A 711 21.43 -16.23 -43.38
N GLN A 712 21.13 -17.53 -43.32
CA GLN A 712 20.60 -18.32 -44.43
C GLN A 712 19.17 -18.76 -44.15
N SER A 713 18.23 -18.61 -45.09
CA SER A 713 16.89 -19.20 -44.98
C SER A 713 16.93 -20.72 -45.18
N THR A 714 15.88 -21.43 -44.76
CA THR A 714 15.72 -22.87 -45.02
C THR A 714 15.63 -23.21 -46.51
N SER A 715 15.33 -22.24 -47.38
CA SER A 715 15.41 -22.40 -48.85
C SER A 715 16.84 -22.38 -49.41
N GLY A 716 17.86 -22.17 -48.56
CA GLY A 716 19.27 -22.18 -48.93
C GLY A 716 19.83 -20.82 -49.37
N LYS A 717 18.98 -19.80 -49.51
CA LYS A 717 19.39 -18.43 -49.89
C LYS A 717 19.85 -17.63 -48.67
N TYR A 718 20.79 -16.71 -48.87
CA TYR A 718 21.30 -15.84 -47.81
C TYR A 718 20.61 -14.47 -47.80
N ILE A 719 20.51 -13.89 -46.61
CA ILE A 719 19.99 -12.54 -46.41
C ILE A 719 21.00 -11.52 -46.95
N VAL A 720 20.50 -10.60 -47.77
CA VAL A 720 21.23 -9.44 -48.29
C VAL A 720 20.37 -8.19 -48.09
N SER A 721 21.04 -7.06 -47.85
CA SER A 721 20.45 -5.73 -47.83
C SER A 721 20.55 -5.08 -49.20
N ALA A 722 19.49 -4.37 -49.59
CA ALA A 722 19.54 -3.44 -50.71
C ALA A 722 20.59 -2.33 -50.46
N ALA A 723 20.96 -1.60 -51.51
CA ALA A 723 21.94 -0.51 -51.43
C ALA A 723 21.68 0.42 -50.23
N ASN A 724 22.75 0.83 -49.55
CA ASN A 724 22.72 1.66 -48.33
C ASN A 724 22.00 1.05 -47.11
N GLY A 725 21.87 -0.28 -47.01
CA GLY A 725 21.22 -0.92 -45.85
C GLY A 725 19.69 -0.92 -45.93
N GLY A 726 19.14 -0.81 -47.14
CA GLY A 726 17.70 -0.81 -47.39
C GLY A 726 17.04 -2.16 -47.07
N GLN A 727 15.97 -2.47 -47.81
CA GLN A 727 15.16 -3.67 -47.56
C GLN A 727 16.02 -4.95 -47.55
N LEU A 728 15.75 -5.82 -46.59
CA LEU A 728 16.37 -7.13 -46.47
C LEU A 728 15.60 -8.14 -47.32
N SER A 729 16.33 -8.97 -48.05
CA SER A 729 15.77 -10.03 -48.89
C SER A 729 16.61 -11.29 -48.89
N THR A 730 16.02 -12.42 -49.25
CA THR A 730 16.70 -13.71 -49.48
C THR A 730 17.03 -13.86 -50.96
N SER A 731 18.18 -13.34 -51.38
CA SER A 731 18.64 -13.45 -52.77
C SER A 731 20.13 -13.77 -52.93
N GLY A 732 20.91 -13.80 -51.83
CA GLY A 732 22.35 -14.00 -51.87
C GLY A 732 22.80 -15.46 -51.89
N THR A 733 24.03 -15.68 -52.36
CA THR A 733 24.84 -16.87 -52.08
C THR A 733 25.70 -16.66 -50.84
N ALA A 734 26.42 -17.68 -50.37
CA ALA A 734 27.33 -17.53 -49.24
C ALA A 734 28.47 -16.50 -49.49
N ASN A 735 28.80 -16.23 -50.75
CA ASN A 735 29.85 -15.27 -51.13
C ASN A 735 29.34 -13.82 -51.14
N ASP A 736 28.08 -13.62 -51.52
CA ASP A 736 27.48 -12.29 -51.69
C ASP A 736 26.56 -11.89 -50.52
N SER A 737 26.49 -12.72 -49.48
CA SER A 737 25.69 -12.50 -48.27
C SER A 737 26.24 -11.37 -47.40
N ASP A 738 25.33 -10.63 -46.76
CA ASP A 738 25.71 -9.68 -45.73
C ASP A 738 26.04 -10.36 -44.39
N VAL A 739 26.92 -9.73 -43.62
CA VAL A 739 27.26 -10.15 -42.25
C VAL A 739 26.50 -9.29 -41.25
N PHE A 740 25.81 -9.94 -40.33
CA PHE A 740 25.03 -9.32 -39.25
C PHE A 740 25.64 -9.68 -37.90
N SER A 741 25.89 -8.65 -37.07
CA SER A 741 26.32 -8.81 -35.69
C SER A 741 25.10 -8.97 -34.78
N SER A 742 25.00 -10.10 -34.11
CA SER A 742 23.96 -10.40 -33.13
C SER A 742 24.48 -10.16 -31.71
N ALA A 743 23.85 -9.24 -30.97
CA ALA A 743 24.29 -8.82 -29.64
C ALA A 743 23.21 -9.06 -28.56
N TYR A 744 23.66 -9.25 -27.33
CA TYR A 744 22.79 -9.54 -26.18
C TYR A 744 21.90 -8.35 -25.81
N VAL A 745 20.63 -8.66 -25.57
CA VAL A 745 19.63 -7.81 -24.90
C VAL A 745 18.85 -8.73 -23.94
N PRO A 746 18.37 -8.26 -22.78
CA PRO A 746 17.47 -9.03 -21.92
C PRO A 746 16.38 -9.79 -22.70
N ASN A 747 16.36 -11.12 -22.55
CA ASN A 747 15.49 -12.08 -23.25
C ASN A 747 15.49 -12.03 -24.80
N ALA A 748 16.31 -11.20 -25.43
CA ALA A 748 16.30 -10.94 -26.86
C ALA A 748 17.72 -10.72 -27.39
N GLY A 749 17.82 -10.15 -28.59
CA GLY A 749 19.07 -9.65 -29.14
C GLY A 749 18.80 -8.65 -30.24
N THR A 750 19.83 -7.93 -30.64
CA THR A 750 19.79 -7.04 -31.81
C THR A 750 20.42 -7.71 -33.01
N LEU A 751 20.09 -7.29 -34.23
CA LEU A 751 20.86 -7.61 -35.42
C LEU A 751 21.38 -6.31 -36.02
N GLN A 752 22.70 -6.15 -36.12
CA GLN A 752 23.34 -4.99 -36.74
C GLN A 752 24.05 -5.39 -38.03
N LEU A 753 23.71 -4.75 -39.14
CA LEU A 753 24.41 -4.94 -40.39
C LEU A 753 25.83 -4.36 -40.28
N THR A 754 26.84 -5.21 -40.45
CA THR A 754 28.24 -4.85 -40.12
C THR A 754 28.84 -3.81 -41.06
N LYS A 755 28.43 -3.79 -42.34
CA LYS A 755 28.99 -2.90 -43.38
C LYS A 755 28.57 -1.43 -43.24
N ASN A 756 27.38 -1.15 -42.70
CA ASN A 756 26.87 0.21 -42.49
C ASN A 756 26.65 0.58 -41.02
N LYS A 757 26.85 -0.37 -40.09
CA LYS A 757 26.66 -0.20 -38.64
C LYS A 757 25.24 0.20 -38.24
N GLN A 758 24.25 -0.16 -39.05
CA GLN A 758 22.84 0.10 -38.75
C GLN A 758 22.14 -1.18 -38.27
N PHE A 759 21.29 -1.02 -37.27
CA PHE A 759 20.44 -2.07 -36.73
C PHE A 759 19.27 -2.38 -37.67
N VAL A 760 18.94 -3.67 -37.76
CA VAL A 760 17.78 -4.17 -38.47
C VAL A 760 16.53 -3.74 -37.72
N THR A 761 15.64 -3.05 -38.42
CA THR A 761 14.38 -2.52 -37.91
C THR A 761 13.23 -3.38 -38.42
N ALA A 762 12.39 -3.83 -37.49
CA ALA A 762 11.11 -4.48 -37.75
C ALA A 762 9.97 -3.53 -37.39
N ASP A 763 9.22 -3.10 -38.39
CA ASP A 763 8.11 -2.16 -38.23
C ASP A 763 6.98 -2.73 -37.35
N GLN A 764 6.31 -1.85 -36.61
CA GLN A 764 5.21 -2.19 -35.72
C GLN A 764 4.00 -2.78 -36.46
N SER A 765 3.68 -2.31 -37.66
CA SER A 765 2.53 -2.81 -38.43
C SER A 765 2.79 -4.21 -39.02
N GLY A 766 4.06 -4.51 -39.30
CA GLY A 766 4.48 -5.69 -40.05
C GLY A 766 4.21 -5.59 -41.55
N ALA A 767 3.77 -4.44 -42.06
CA ALA A 767 3.44 -4.24 -43.47
C ALA A 767 4.67 -3.94 -44.35
N TYR A 768 5.80 -3.56 -43.74
CA TYR A 768 7.01 -3.16 -44.44
C TYR A 768 8.11 -4.22 -44.29
N ALA A 769 8.93 -4.33 -45.34
CA ALA A 769 10.11 -5.17 -45.28
C ALA A 769 11.09 -4.66 -44.21
N LEU A 770 11.73 -5.60 -43.50
CA LEU A 770 12.82 -5.30 -42.57
C LEU A 770 13.94 -4.57 -43.31
N SER A 771 14.60 -3.62 -42.65
CA SER A 771 15.72 -2.87 -43.22
C SER A 771 16.74 -2.54 -42.14
N ALA A 772 18.03 -2.43 -42.51
CA ALA A 772 19.09 -2.06 -41.58
C ALA A 772 19.29 -0.55 -41.59
N ALA A 773 18.44 0.19 -40.88
CA ALA A 773 18.23 1.62 -41.09
C ALA A 773 18.37 2.51 -39.84
N ARG A 774 18.73 1.96 -38.67
CA ARG A 774 18.81 2.72 -37.41
C ARG A 774 20.18 2.65 -36.76
N ALA A 775 20.67 3.78 -36.26
CA ALA A 775 21.97 3.85 -35.58
C ALA A 775 21.90 3.37 -34.11
N ILE A 776 20.71 3.40 -33.50
CA ILE A 776 20.46 3.04 -32.10
C ILE A 776 19.38 1.97 -32.08
N ALA A 777 19.56 0.95 -31.25
CA ALA A 777 18.59 -0.12 -31.09
C ALA A 777 17.54 0.21 -30.01
N ASN A 778 16.28 0.23 -30.40
CA ASN A 778 15.12 0.33 -29.50
C ASN A 778 14.25 -0.93 -29.65
N THR A 779 12.97 -0.84 -29.27
CA THR A 779 12.01 -1.95 -29.37
C THR A 779 11.91 -2.54 -30.77
N TRP A 780 12.04 -1.73 -31.83
CA TRP A 780 11.92 -2.18 -33.22
C TRP A 780 13.16 -2.90 -33.74
N GLU A 781 14.29 -2.77 -33.06
CA GLU A 781 15.57 -3.39 -33.42
C GLU A 781 15.88 -4.64 -32.60
N ARG A 782 14.92 -5.08 -31.77
CA ARG A 782 15.05 -6.25 -30.90
C ARG A 782 14.32 -7.45 -31.49
N PHE A 783 14.99 -8.60 -31.44
CA PHE A 783 14.51 -9.87 -31.97
C PHE A 783 14.70 -10.99 -30.96
N ILE A 784 13.68 -11.83 -30.81
CA ILE A 784 13.73 -13.07 -30.06
C ILE A 784 14.01 -14.19 -31.07
N ILE A 785 15.19 -14.80 -30.98
CA ILE A 785 15.66 -15.81 -31.94
C ILE A 785 15.76 -17.15 -31.21
N ARG A 786 14.98 -18.13 -31.64
CA ARG A 786 14.79 -19.40 -30.91
C ARG A 786 14.81 -20.58 -31.86
N GLN A 787 15.21 -21.75 -31.36
CA GLN A 787 15.14 -23.00 -32.14
C GLN A 787 13.70 -23.18 -32.61
N LYS A 788 13.50 -23.25 -33.93
CA LYS A 788 12.15 -23.38 -34.51
C LYS A 788 11.60 -24.77 -34.20
N VAL A 789 10.38 -24.82 -33.67
CA VAL A 789 9.69 -26.09 -33.37
C VAL A 789 9.49 -26.91 -34.63
N GLY A 790 9.82 -28.21 -34.57
CA GLY A 790 9.67 -29.15 -35.69
C GLY A 790 10.80 -29.13 -36.72
N GLU A 791 11.77 -28.21 -36.61
CA GLU A 791 12.91 -28.12 -37.52
C GLU A 791 14.18 -28.78 -36.95
N SER A 792 15.15 -29.05 -37.83
CA SER A 792 16.47 -29.55 -37.43
C SER A 792 17.19 -28.58 -36.48
N GLN A 793 18.02 -29.10 -35.57
CA GLN A 793 18.83 -28.29 -34.66
C GLN A 793 19.67 -27.25 -35.43
N GLY A 794 19.69 -26.02 -34.95
CA GLY A 794 20.39 -24.89 -35.59
C GLY A 794 19.56 -24.14 -36.64
N VAL A 795 18.28 -24.50 -36.81
CA VAL A 795 17.29 -23.71 -37.55
C VAL A 795 16.44 -22.93 -36.55
N TYR A 796 16.41 -21.62 -36.71
CA TYR A 796 15.79 -20.69 -35.79
C TYR A 796 14.59 -19.99 -36.41
N SER A 797 13.58 -19.72 -35.59
CA SER A 797 12.54 -18.73 -35.86
C SER A 797 13.03 -17.37 -35.34
N ILE A 798 12.66 -16.30 -36.03
CA ILE A 798 12.96 -14.92 -35.61
C ILE A 798 11.62 -14.25 -35.32
N LYS A 799 11.44 -13.74 -34.10
CA LYS A 799 10.26 -13.00 -33.68
C LYS A 799 10.64 -11.55 -33.41
N ALA A 800 9.94 -10.60 -34.02
CA ALA A 800 10.15 -9.17 -33.78
C ALA A 800 9.52 -8.76 -32.44
N VAL A 801 10.27 -8.02 -31.61
CA VAL A 801 9.76 -7.53 -30.32
C VAL A 801 8.74 -6.40 -30.52
N SER A 802 8.86 -5.60 -31.57
CA SER A 802 7.93 -4.50 -31.88
C SER A 802 6.47 -4.93 -31.83
N ASN A 803 6.11 -5.98 -32.59
CA ASN A 803 4.72 -6.41 -32.74
C ASN A 803 4.44 -7.85 -32.33
N GLY A 804 5.44 -8.55 -31.79
CA GLY A 804 5.31 -9.93 -31.35
C GLY A 804 5.06 -10.93 -32.48
N LYS A 805 5.28 -10.57 -33.75
CA LYS A 805 5.09 -11.44 -34.91
C LYS A 805 6.41 -12.06 -35.38
N TYR A 806 6.28 -13.16 -36.11
CA TYR A 806 7.41 -13.90 -36.66
C TYR A 806 7.81 -13.38 -38.04
N VAL A 807 9.12 -13.38 -38.30
CA VAL A 807 9.70 -13.02 -39.58
C VAL A 807 9.45 -14.13 -40.60
N ARG A 808 8.93 -13.75 -41.75
CA ARG A 808 8.73 -14.57 -42.94
C ARG A 808 9.47 -13.99 -44.13
N VAL A 809 9.77 -14.86 -45.08
CA VAL A 809 10.19 -14.48 -46.43
C VAL A 809 8.95 -14.35 -47.31
N GLY A 810 8.68 -13.14 -47.81
CA GLY A 810 7.60 -12.84 -48.74
C GLY A 810 7.80 -13.49 -50.11
N GLY A 811 6.75 -13.47 -50.94
CA GLY A 811 6.80 -14.06 -52.29
C GLY A 811 7.83 -13.40 -53.22
N ASP A 812 8.19 -12.15 -52.96
CA ASP A 812 9.24 -11.40 -53.64
C ASP A 812 10.65 -11.61 -53.02
N GLY A 813 10.75 -12.45 -51.99
CA GLY A 813 11.98 -12.73 -51.26
C GLY A 813 12.31 -11.76 -50.14
N THR A 814 11.54 -10.69 -49.94
CA THR A 814 11.76 -9.72 -48.84
C THR A 814 11.45 -10.32 -47.48
N LEU A 815 12.10 -9.82 -46.42
CA LEU A 815 11.79 -10.23 -45.05
C LEU A 815 10.72 -9.32 -44.45
N VAL A 816 9.65 -9.88 -43.90
CA VAL A 816 8.54 -9.16 -43.25
C VAL A 816 8.18 -9.80 -41.91
N ASN A 817 7.84 -9.00 -40.89
CA ASN A 817 7.46 -9.47 -39.55
C ASN A 817 5.94 -9.50 -39.36
N ASP A 818 5.27 -10.33 -40.15
CA ASP A 818 3.80 -10.45 -40.19
C ASP A 818 3.28 -11.88 -39.93
N GLY A 819 4.14 -12.83 -39.56
CA GLY A 819 3.74 -14.18 -39.14
C GLY A 819 3.05 -14.16 -37.77
N ALA A 820 1.79 -14.61 -37.71
CA ALA A 820 1.00 -14.54 -36.48
C ALA A 820 1.42 -15.61 -35.46
N VAL A 821 1.81 -16.79 -35.94
CA VAL A 821 2.27 -17.91 -35.13
C VAL A 821 3.64 -18.41 -35.60
N GLU A 822 4.35 -19.18 -34.77
CA GLU A 822 5.69 -19.66 -35.13
C GLU A 822 5.68 -20.57 -36.37
N ASN A 823 4.58 -21.28 -36.62
CA ASN A 823 4.43 -22.10 -37.82
C ASN A 823 4.51 -21.28 -39.10
N ASP A 824 4.09 -20.01 -39.07
CA ASP A 824 4.20 -19.11 -40.21
C ASP A 824 5.68 -18.77 -40.47
N ALA A 825 6.51 -18.69 -39.42
CA ALA A 825 7.89 -18.20 -39.51
C ALA A 825 8.73 -18.96 -40.55
N THR A 826 9.55 -18.24 -41.32
CA THR A 826 10.62 -18.88 -42.09
C THR A 826 11.71 -19.37 -41.12
N GLY A 827 12.28 -20.54 -41.39
CA GLY A 827 13.43 -21.04 -40.64
C GLY A 827 14.73 -20.40 -41.14
N PHE A 828 15.62 -20.03 -40.21
CA PHE A 828 16.90 -19.39 -40.51
C PHE A 828 18.07 -20.11 -39.84
N ARG A 829 19.20 -20.23 -40.54
CA ARG A 829 20.48 -20.72 -40.00
C ARG A 829 21.44 -19.55 -39.83
N PHE A 830 22.06 -19.47 -38.66
CA PHE A 830 23.06 -18.46 -38.32
C PHE A 830 24.45 -19.05 -38.58
N VAL A 831 24.97 -18.87 -39.79
CA VAL A 831 26.27 -19.39 -40.22
C VAL A 831 27.34 -18.41 -39.77
N LYS A 832 28.32 -18.84 -38.96
CA LYS A 832 29.39 -17.94 -38.49
C LYS A 832 30.13 -17.31 -39.67
N ALA A 833 30.31 -15.99 -39.61
CA ALA A 833 30.95 -15.19 -40.64
C ALA A 833 32.48 -15.32 -40.65
#